data_AF-A0A2V8H7Q0-F1
#
_entry.id   AF-A0A2V8H7Q0-F1
#
_cell.length_a   1.000
_cell.length_b   1.000
_cell.length_c   1.000
_cell.angle_alpha   90.00
_cell.angle_beta   90.00
_cell.angle_gamma   90.00
#
_symmetry.space_group_name_H-M   'P 1'
#
loop_
_entity.id
_entity.type
_entity.pdbx_description
1 polymer ?
#
loop_
_entity_poly.entity_id
_entity_poly.type
_entity_poly.pdbx_seq_one_letter_code
_entity_poly.pdbx_strand_id
1 'polypeptide(L)'
;MRNGAELDRGYLQLITGRYEQAESRLQRVVLNTTGELNADASDFLARVYLAVSKLDQCEEILEALNIFGDSFSYAEYQKRWTAVTKAKLLLRLRKFDEANNWLTAVERRFAEQQDRSFNALVQLLNAQALHRLRRTTECVRHLLQSDLQGIRQTAEFQGQFHYTLATIVADDTMRVAMQMHERGTRIWSDQGMVSVRSEIDDGVPAPTVSAIAPSADFESVAVVINSIGAAFDLAYNPRLLAAELVNLLQAGGFTGISVAETVDNPQDGIDRKARRLTLRLGDGTHAGKSVVLSCEVPASPTRAVILADIFRIGRAAVALEKARREERSRAAMWPSDPLEEHGDALFLAEEMQTLIDMAKRVAAANIPVLLTGETGTGKEVIARLIHSYSPRAAKTFLPFNCTATPRDMLDSQLFGHRKGAFTGASENFAGVIRAAGGGTLFLDEIGESTLDIQPKLLRFLESGEVHPIGETHPQRVDVRVIAATNADVDALVSQGRFREDLFYRLNIVRLHIPPLRDRRVEIPALANHYLQKYAKEMNKGELRLSEETMEYLVLYRWPGNVRQLANEMRRLAALADPGAVLMPEHLCADIAASRRTLPADERTLDANEIVVRIDQPFGAAVQHLERAMVQAALARTSGVDEAAKLLGVSRKGLYLKRLRYGLEIERPTNGEVA
;
A
#
# COMPACT_ATOMS: atom_id res chain seq x y z
N MET A 1 4.69 -16.02 18.13
CA MET A 1 5.91 -16.10 17.28
C MET A 1 6.23 -17.52 16.83
N ARG A 2 6.33 -18.53 17.72
CA ARG A 2 6.73 -19.91 17.33
C ARG A 2 5.72 -20.62 16.39
N ASN A 3 4.41 -20.43 16.60
CA ASN A 3 3.37 -21.07 15.76
C ASN A 3 3.31 -20.49 14.33
N GLY A 4 3.52 -19.18 14.16
CA GLY A 4 3.54 -18.55 12.83
C GLY A 4 4.71 -19.04 11.97
N ALA A 5 5.91 -19.15 12.55
CA ALA A 5 7.08 -19.67 11.84
C ALA A 5 6.95 -21.15 11.42
N GLU A 6 6.23 -21.97 12.18
CA GLU A 6 5.92 -23.36 11.80
C GLU A 6 4.87 -23.43 10.69
N LEU A 7 3.87 -22.54 10.72
CA LEU A 7 2.86 -22.40 9.67
C LEU A 7 3.49 -22.02 8.32
N ASP A 8 4.32 -20.96 8.30
CA ASP A 8 5.00 -20.49 7.07
C ASP A 8 5.92 -21.57 6.49
N ARG A 9 6.66 -22.29 7.36
CA ARG A 9 7.52 -23.40 6.94
C ARG A 9 6.72 -24.59 6.41
N GLY A 10 5.58 -24.90 7.03
CA GLY A 10 4.66 -25.94 6.56
C GLY A 10 4.13 -25.61 5.17
N TYR A 11 3.72 -24.37 4.94
CA TYR A 11 3.26 -23.88 3.63
C TYR A 11 4.36 -23.95 2.56
N LEU A 12 5.58 -23.50 2.87
CA LEU A 12 6.71 -23.62 1.95
C LEU A 12 7.02 -25.08 1.59
N GLN A 13 6.94 -25.99 2.57
CA GLN A 13 7.15 -27.42 2.34
C GLN A 13 6.03 -28.03 1.49
N LEU A 14 4.78 -27.59 1.65
CA LEU A 14 3.66 -27.95 0.77
C LEU A 14 3.98 -27.55 -0.68
N ILE A 15 4.24 -26.27 -0.95
CA ILE A 15 4.44 -25.77 -2.32
C ILE A 15 5.63 -26.45 -3.02
N THR A 16 6.70 -26.71 -2.28
CA THR A 16 7.91 -27.36 -2.79
C THR A 16 7.81 -28.89 -2.90
N GLY A 17 6.65 -29.48 -2.58
CA GLY A 17 6.41 -30.92 -2.71
C GLY A 17 7.00 -31.81 -1.60
N ARG A 18 7.39 -31.23 -0.45
CA ARG A 18 7.90 -31.96 0.73
C ARG A 18 6.77 -32.35 1.68
N TYR A 19 5.82 -33.14 1.18
CA TYR A 19 4.54 -33.39 1.85
C TYR A 19 4.63 -34.00 3.25
N GLU A 20 5.50 -34.99 3.47
CA GLU A 20 5.66 -35.61 4.80
C GLU A 20 6.13 -34.60 5.87
N GLN A 21 7.03 -33.70 5.47
CA GLN A 21 7.52 -32.65 6.38
C GLN A 21 6.45 -31.60 6.62
N ALA A 22 5.71 -31.22 5.57
CA ALA A 22 4.59 -30.30 5.67
C ALA A 22 3.49 -30.83 6.61
N GLU A 23 3.09 -32.10 6.42
CA GLU A 23 2.10 -32.79 7.26
C GLU A 23 2.51 -32.79 8.73
N SER A 24 3.73 -33.23 9.04
CA SER A 24 4.23 -33.31 10.42
C SER A 24 4.29 -31.94 11.11
N ARG A 25 4.59 -30.86 10.36
CA ARG A 25 4.63 -29.50 10.92
C ARG A 25 3.23 -28.93 11.12
N LEU A 26 2.38 -29.02 10.10
CA LEU A 26 1.03 -28.45 10.14
C LEU A 26 0.16 -29.12 11.20
N GLN A 27 0.31 -30.44 11.42
CA GLN A 27 -0.36 -31.15 12.52
C GLN A 27 -0.02 -30.59 13.92
N ARG A 28 1.17 -30.00 14.11
CA ARG A 28 1.57 -29.40 15.41
C ARG A 28 0.91 -28.06 15.68
N VAL A 29 0.39 -27.39 14.65
CA VAL A 29 -0.19 -26.04 14.73
C VAL A 29 -1.65 -26.00 14.28
N VAL A 30 -2.24 -27.17 13.96
CA VAL A 30 -3.65 -27.31 13.53
C VAL A 30 -4.63 -26.92 14.63
N LEU A 31 -4.23 -27.09 15.89
CA LEU A 31 -4.95 -26.53 17.04
C LEU A 31 -4.25 -25.25 17.48
N ASN A 32 -5.03 -24.18 17.67
CA ASN A 32 -4.56 -22.95 18.25
C ASN A 32 -4.30 -23.12 19.77
N THR A 33 -3.79 -22.08 20.42
CA THR A 33 -3.49 -22.11 21.86
C THR A 33 -4.72 -22.29 22.75
N THR A 34 -5.94 -22.09 22.23
CA THR A 34 -7.21 -22.29 22.94
C THR A 34 -7.85 -23.66 22.64
N GLY A 35 -7.22 -24.50 21.82
CA GLY A 35 -7.72 -25.83 21.44
C GLY A 35 -8.75 -25.83 20.31
N GLU A 36 -8.99 -24.70 19.66
CA GLU A 36 -9.82 -24.60 18.47
C GLU A 36 -8.98 -24.80 17.20
N LEU A 37 -9.63 -25.18 16.10
CA LEU A 37 -8.96 -25.35 14.81
C LEU A 37 -8.41 -24.02 14.29
N ASN A 38 -7.13 -24.03 13.92
CA ASN A 38 -6.48 -22.95 13.21
C ASN A 38 -6.80 -23.09 11.71
N ALA A 39 -7.65 -22.19 11.19
CA ALA A 39 -8.14 -22.25 9.81
C ALA A 39 -7.03 -22.32 8.75
N ASP A 40 -5.93 -21.57 8.91
CA ASP A 40 -4.80 -21.59 7.96
C ASP A 40 -4.07 -22.92 7.99
N ALA A 41 -3.77 -23.42 9.19
CA ALA A 41 -3.08 -24.69 9.36
C ALA A 41 -3.94 -25.85 8.84
N SER A 42 -5.25 -25.79 9.07
CA SER A 42 -6.22 -26.77 8.60
C SER A 42 -6.38 -26.74 7.08
N ASP A 43 -6.45 -25.56 6.44
CA ASP A 43 -6.48 -25.46 4.97
C ASP A 43 -5.18 -26.01 4.34
N PHE A 44 -4.02 -25.60 4.85
CA PHE A 44 -2.74 -26.09 4.33
C PHE A 44 -2.60 -27.61 4.50
N LEU A 45 -3.07 -28.14 5.64
CA LEU A 45 -3.06 -29.58 5.87
C LEU A 45 -4.05 -30.31 4.94
N ALA A 46 -5.22 -29.74 4.68
CA ALA A 46 -6.18 -30.25 3.69
C ALA A 46 -5.56 -30.29 2.28
N ARG A 47 -4.81 -29.25 1.90
CA ARG A 47 -4.08 -29.19 0.61
C ARG A 47 -2.96 -30.22 0.53
N VAL A 48 -2.24 -30.48 1.63
CA VAL A 48 -1.27 -31.59 1.69
C VAL A 48 -1.98 -32.91 1.43
N TYR A 49 -3.08 -33.19 2.12
CA TYR A 49 -3.86 -34.41 1.95
C TYR A 49 -4.40 -34.56 0.52
N LEU A 50 -4.88 -33.48 -0.08
CA LEU A 50 -5.29 -33.47 -1.48
C LEU A 50 -4.12 -33.82 -2.42
N ALA A 51 -2.95 -33.21 -2.22
CA ALA A 51 -1.76 -33.43 -3.02
C ALA A 51 -1.22 -34.87 -2.92
N VAL A 52 -1.35 -35.53 -1.76
CA VAL A 52 -0.95 -36.94 -1.56
C VAL A 52 -2.10 -37.94 -1.72
N SER A 53 -3.27 -37.48 -2.19
CA SER A 53 -4.48 -38.31 -2.40
C SER A 53 -5.03 -39.01 -1.14
N LYS A 54 -4.84 -38.42 0.05
CA LYS A 54 -5.48 -38.82 1.32
C LYS A 54 -6.86 -38.14 1.45
N LEU A 55 -7.81 -38.50 0.57
CA LEU A 55 -9.05 -37.73 0.38
C LEU A 55 -10.00 -37.74 1.59
N ASP A 56 -10.12 -38.87 2.30
CA ASP A 56 -10.99 -38.98 3.48
C ASP A 56 -10.56 -38.02 4.60
N GLN A 57 -9.25 -37.91 4.84
CA GLN A 57 -8.67 -36.99 5.82
C GLN A 57 -8.81 -35.52 5.38
N CYS A 58 -8.81 -35.27 4.07
CA CYS A 58 -9.09 -33.95 3.49
C CYS A 58 -10.56 -33.56 3.71
N GLU A 59 -11.50 -34.48 3.53
CA GLU A 59 -12.93 -34.24 3.77
C GLU A 59 -13.18 -33.96 5.26
N GLU A 60 -12.67 -34.81 6.16
CA GLU A 60 -12.82 -34.69 7.61
C GLU A 60 -12.36 -33.33 8.15
N ILE A 61 -11.16 -32.88 7.74
CA ILE A 61 -10.60 -31.61 8.22
C ILE A 61 -11.36 -30.39 7.67
N LEU A 62 -11.88 -30.47 6.43
CA LEU A 62 -12.63 -29.38 5.82
C LEU A 62 -14.07 -29.29 6.34
N GLU A 63 -14.69 -30.42 6.71
CA GLU A 63 -16.01 -30.43 7.36
C GLU A 63 -15.97 -29.85 8.77
N ALA A 64 -14.86 -30.05 9.48
CA ALA A 64 -14.64 -29.45 10.79
C ALA A 64 -14.50 -27.91 10.73
N LEU A 65 -14.21 -27.34 9.54
CA LEU A 65 -14.16 -25.90 9.32
C LEU A 65 -15.56 -25.38 8.94
N ASN A 66 -16.16 -24.57 9.80
CA ASN A 66 -17.45 -23.92 9.51
C ASN A 66 -17.29 -22.74 8.53
N ILE A 67 -17.15 -23.04 7.24
CA ILE A 67 -16.87 -22.06 6.17
C ILE A 67 -17.99 -21.02 6.02
N PHE A 68 -19.26 -21.38 6.28
CA PHE A 68 -20.42 -20.49 6.09
C PHE A 68 -21.04 -19.94 7.40
N GLY A 69 -20.39 -20.11 8.56
CA GLY A 69 -20.91 -19.61 9.84
C GLY A 69 -21.02 -18.07 9.96
N ASP A 70 -21.88 -17.61 10.88
CA ASP A 70 -22.39 -16.23 11.00
C ASP A 70 -21.40 -15.17 11.56
N SER A 71 -20.17 -15.53 11.92
CA SER A 71 -19.22 -14.58 12.53
C SER A 71 -18.42 -13.77 11.50
N PHE A 72 -18.67 -12.46 11.45
CA PHE A 72 -17.89 -11.44 10.72
C PHE A 72 -16.63 -11.09 11.50
N SER A 73 -15.45 -11.43 10.96
CA SER A 73 -14.13 -11.07 11.48
C SER A 73 -13.05 -11.35 10.41
N TYR A 74 -11.80 -10.96 10.66
CA TYR A 74 -10.55 -11.22 9.92
C TYR A 74 -10.42 -12.64 9.30
N ALA A 75 -11.21 -13.60 9.78
CA ALA A 75 -11.42 -14.95 9.26
C ALA A 75 -12.05 -15.06 7.84
N GLU A 76 -12.53 -13.98 7.23
CA GLU A 76 -13.27 -14.07 5.96
C GLU A 76 -12.38 -14.39 4.75
N TYR A 77 -11.13 -13.88 4.72
CA TYR A 77 -10.15 -14.19 3.65
C TYR A 77 -9.77 -15.68 3.65
N GLN A 78 -9.57 -16.26 4.83
CA GLN A 78 -9.16 -17.67 4.98
C GLN A 78 -10.28 -18.61 4.53
N LYS A 79 -11.52 -18.32 4.94
CA LYS A 79 -12.72 -19.08 4.54
C LYS A 79 -12.89 -19.17 3.02
N ARG A 80 -12.48 -18.14 2.25
CA ARG A 80 -12.50 -18.16 0.77
C ARG A 80 -11.59 -19.25 0.21
N TRP A 81 -10.32 -19.27 0.63
CA TRP A 81 -9.34 -20.23 0.13
C TRP A 81 -9.65 -21.65 0.56
N THR A 82 -10.16 -21.84 1.78
CA THR A 82 -10.71 -23.13 2.22
C THR A 82 -11.88 -23.59 1.35
N ALA A 83 -12.78 -22.69 0.96
CA ALA A 83 -13.89 -23.02 0.06
C ALA A 83 -13.40 -23.49 -1.32
N VAL A 84 -12.31 -22.92 -1.83
CA VAL A 84 -11.63 -23.37 -3.05
C VAL A 84 -11.01 -24.76 -2.86
N THR A 85 -10.33 -25.01 -1.75
CA THR A 85 -9.78 -26.34 -1.42
C THR A 85 -10.88 -27.41 -1.39
N LYS A 86 -12.03 -27.10 -0.80
CA LYS A 86 -13.20 -27.99 -0.82
C LYS A 86 -13.75 -28.23 -2.23
N ALA A 87 -13.81 -27.21 -3.08
CA ALA A 87 -14.22 -27.40 -4.47
C ALA A 87 -13.27 -28.34 -5.23
N LYS A 88 -11.94 -28.20 -5.04
CA LYS A 88 -10.95 -29.12 -5.63
C LYS A 88 -11.12 -30.55 -5.12
N LEU A 89 -11.40 -30.74 -3.83
CA LEU A 89 -11.72 -32.06 -3.27
C LEU A 89 -12.96 -32.68 -3.94
N LEU A 90 -14.06 -31.93 -4.09
CA LEU A 90 -15.28 -32.43 -4.75
C LEU A 90 -15.03 -32.84 -6.21
N LEU A 91 -14.22 -32.06 -6.95
CA LEU A 91 -13.77 -32.41 -8.29
C LEU A 91 -12.95 -33.71 -8.30
N ARG A 92 -12.01 -33.87 -7.34
CA ARG A 92 -11.18 -35.07 -7.18
C ARG A 92 -12.00 -36.33 -6.83
N LEU A 93 -13.04 -36.16 -6.01
CA LEU A 93 -14.01 -37.20 -5.67
C LEU A 93 -15.01 -37.49 -6.80
N ARG A 94 -14.92 -36.77 -7.93
CA ARG A 94 -15.83 -36.86 -9.09
C ARG A 94 -17.29 -36.54 -8.75
N LYS A 95 -17.53 -35.77 -7.68
CA LYS A 95 -18.84 -35.25 -7.27
C LYS A 95 -19.11 -33.93 -8.01
N PHE A 96 -19.20 -33.96 -9.34
CA PHE A 96 -19.19 -32.75 -10.19
C PHE A 96 -20.41 -31.84 -9.99
N ASP A 97 -21.60 -32.40 -9.81
CA ASP A 97 -22.81 -31.63 -9.51
C ASP A 97 -22.70 -30.92 -8.16
N GLU A 98 -22.22 -31.62 -7.13
CA GLU A 98 -21.95 -31.03 -5.81
C GLU A 98 -20.89 -29.93 -5.91
N ALA A 99 -19.83 -30.13 -6.69
CA ALA A 99 -18.78 -29.14 -6.92
C ALA A 99 -19.35 -27.86 -7.56
N ASN A 100 -20.17 -27.98 -8.62
CA ASN A 100 -20.78 -26.82 -9.28
C ASN A 100 -21.78 -26.08 -8.36
N ASN A 101 -22.60 -26.82 -7.61
CA ASN A 101 -23.51 -26.22 -6.62
C ASN A 101 -22.75 -25.49 -5.50
N TRP A 102 -21.67 -26.11 -4.99
CA TRP A 102 -20.79 -25.52 -3.99
C TRP A 102 -20.16 -24.22 -4.48
N LEU A 103 -19.55 -24.24 -5.67
CA LEU A 103 -18.90 -23.07 -6.27
C LEU A 103 -19.89 -21.93 -6.55
N THR A 104 -21.13 -22.26 -6.96
CA THR A 104 -22.21 -21.27 -7.12
C THR A 104 -22.60 -20.61 -5.80
N ALA A 105 -22.66 -21.39 -4.70
CA ALA A 105 -22.92 -20.85 -3.37
C ALA A 105 -21.76 -19.98 -2.87
N VAL A 106 -20.51 -20.38 -3.14
CA VAL A 106 -19.29 -19.61 -2.84
C VAL A 106 -19.28 -18.28 -3.57
N GLU A 107 -19.57 -18.28 -4.87
CA GLU A 107 -19.68 -17.06 -5.69
C GLU A 107 -20.72 -16.10 -5.12
N ARG A 108 -21.91 -16.60 -4.76
CA ARG A 108 -22.97 -15.78 -4.14
C ARG A 108 -22.57 -15.23 -2.78
N ARG A 109 -21.88 -16.02 -1.95
CA ARG A 109 -21.46 -15.62 -0.60
C ARG A 109 -20.43 -14.49 -0.63
N PHE A 110 -19.51 -14.55 -1.57
CA PHE A 110 -18.36 -13.63 -1.66
C PHE A 110 -18.49 -12.60 -2.80
N ALA A 111 -19.70 -12.45 -3.37
CA ALA A 111 -19.96 -11.55 -4.50
C ALA A 111 -19.64 -10.07 -4.24
N GLU A 112 -19.78 -9.61 -2.98
CA GLU A 112 -19.53 -8.21 -2.60
C GLU A 112 -18.04 -7.89 -2.44
N GLN A 113 -17.17 -8.92 -2.46
CA GLN A 113 -15.75 -8.77 -2.23
C GLN A 113 -15.02 -8.55 -3.56
N GLN A 114 -14.26 -7.45 -3.67
CA GLN A 114 -13.54 -7.06 -4.88
C GLN A 114 -12.25 -7.86 -5.12
N ASP A 115 -12.24 -9.16 -4.79
CA ASP A 115 -11.09 -10.05 -4.98
C ASP A 115 -11.14 -10.71 -6.36
N ARG A 116 -10.49 -10.07 -7.34
CA ARG A 116 -10.49 -10.52 -8.73
C ARG A 116 -9.85 -11.89 -8.92
N SER A 117 -8.75 -12.17 -8.21
CA SER A 117 -8.00 -13.41 -8.34
C SER A 117 -8.79 -14.61 -7.81
N PHE A 118 -9.41 -14.44 -6.64
CA PHE A 118 -10.31 -15.44 -6.07
C PHE A 118 -11.50 -15.72 -6.99
N ASN A 119 -12.17 -14.67 -7.44
CA ASN A 119 -13.33 -14.81 -8.33
C ASN A 119 -12.94 -15.53 -9.61
N ALA A 120 -11.84 -15.14 -10.25
CA ALA A 120 -11.35 -15.77 -11.48
C ALA A 120 -11.11 -17.28 -11.30
N LEU A 121 -10.59 -17.68 -10.13
CA LEU A 121 -10.33 -19.08 -9.82
C LEU A 121 -11.62 -19.88 -9.59
N VAL A 122 -12.60 -19.30 -8.90
CA VAL A 122 -13.94 -19.91 -8.72
C VAL A 122 -14.59 -20.13 -10.08
N GLN A 123 -14.52 -19.15 -10.99
CA GLN A 123 -15.02 -19.29 -12.36
C GLN A 123 -14.31 -20.43 -13.12
N LEU A 124 -12.99 -20.55 -12.99
CA LEU A 124 -12.22 -21.62 -13.63
C LEU A 124 -12.62 -23.02 -13.15
N LEU A 125 -12.79 -23.20 -11.83
CA LEU A 125 -13.23 -24.47 -11.25
C LEU A 125 -14.67 -24.81 -11.64
N ASN A 126 -15.54 -23.80 -11.78
CA ASN A 126 -16.89 -23.97 -12.30
C ASN A 126 -16.86 -24.46 -13.75
N ALA A 127 -16.01 -23.87 -14.59
CA ALA A 127 -15.82 -24.32 -15.96
C ALA A 127 -15.37 -25.79 -16.03
N GLN A 128 -14.45 -26.20 -15.14
CA GLN A 128 -14.00 -27.59 -15.05
C GLN A 128 -15.14 -28.55 -14.64
N ALA A 129 -15.91 -28.22 -13.61
CA ALA A 129 -17.06 -29.03 -13.18
C ALA A 129 -18.10 -29.17 -14.31
N LEU A 130 -18.46 -28.04 -14.95
CA LEU A 130 -19.45 -28.00 -16.03
C LEU A 130 -19.01 -28.74 -17.29
N HIS A 131 -17.71 -28.72 -17.61
CA HIS A 131 -17.14 -29.52 -18.69
C HIS A 131 -17.37 -31.02 -18.44
N ARG A 132 -17.09 -31.50 -17.21
CA ARG A 132 -17.33 -32.90 -16.83
C ARG A 132 -18.80 -33.28 -16.83
N LEU A 133 -19.69 -32.33 -16.54
CA LEU A 133 -21.15 -32.48 -16.65
C LEU A 133 -21.69 -32.33 -18.09
N ARG A 134 -20.82 -32.12 -19.10
CA ARG A 134 -21.20 -31.88 -20.51
C ARG A 134 -22.11 -30.66 -20.71
N ARG A 135 -22.05 -29.66 -19.82
CA ARG A 135 -22.79 -28.39 -19.91
C ARG A 135 -21.97 -27.33 -20.65
N THR A 136 -21.77 -27.53 -21.96
CA THR A 136 -20.80 -26.79 -22.78
C THR A 136 -21.01 -25.27 -22.78
N THR A 137 -22.25 -24.78 -22.98
CA THR A 137 -22.54 -23.33 -23.05
C THR A 137 -22.17 -22.60 -21.75
N GLU A 138 -22.40 -23.25 -20.62
CA GLU A 138 -22.11 -22.67 -19.31
C GLU A 138 -20.63 -22.76 -19.00
N CYS A 139 -19.98 -23.89 -19.32
CA CYS A 139 -18.54 -24.05 -19.25
C CYS A 139 -17.80 -22.91 -19.99
N VAL A 140 -18.18 -22.63 -21.24
CA VAL A 140 -17.57 -21.55 -22.05
C VAL A 140 -17.76 -20.18 -21.40
N ARG A 141 -18.94 -19.89 -20.84
CA ARG A 141 -19.20 -18.63 -20.14
C ARG A 141 -18.27 -18.44 -18.96
N HIS A 142 -18.20 -19.44 -18.08
CA HIS A 142 -17.34 -19.40 -16.89
C HIS A 142 -15.86 -19.31 -17.25
N LEU A 143 -15.44 -19.99 -18.33
CA LEU A 143 -14.07 -19.92 -18.83
C LEU A 143 -13.69 -18.51 -19.32
N LEU A 144 -14.54 -17.86 -20.10
CA LEU A 144 -14.32 -16.48 -20.56
C LEU A 144 -14.34 -15.48 -19.40
N GLN A 145 -15.24 -15.69 -18.43
CA GLN A 145 -15.34 -14.84 -17.25
C GLN A 145 -14.08 -14.93 -16.37
N SER A 146 -13.50 -16.12 -16.23
CA SER A 146 -12.22 -16.32 -15.53
C SER A 146 -11.08 -15.49 -16.16
N ASP A 147 -11.01 -15.48 -17.49
CA ASP A 147 -9.98 -14.74 -18.22
C ASP A 147 -10.16 -13.21 -18.06
N LEU A 148 -11.40 -12.72 -18.21
CA LEU A 148 -11.74 -11.30 -18.02
C LEU A 148 -11.48 -10.80 -16.59
N GLN A 149 -11.60 -11.68 -15.60
CA GLN A 149 -11.30 -11.37 -14.20
C GLN A 149 -9.80 -11.42 -13.87
N GLY A 150 -8.94 -11.80 -14.83
CA GLY A 150 -7.50 -11.70 -14.69
C GLY A 150 -6.83 -12.92 -14.05
N ILE A 151 -7.31 -14.13 -14.31
CA ILE A 151 -6.69 -15.39 -13.84
C ILE A 151 -5.20 -15.51 -14.17
N ARG A 152 -4.72 -14.80 -15.21
CA ARG A 152 -3.32 -14.79 -15.66
C ARG A 152 -2.41 -13.80 -14.93
N GLN A 153 -2.89 -13.13 -13.88
CA GLN A 153 -2.10 -12.12 -13.17
C GLN A 153 -1.03 -12.70 -12.25
N THR A 154 -1.24 -13.90 -11.72
CA THR A 154 -0.25 -14.61 -10.91
C THR A 154 0.15 -15.90 -11.62
N ALA A 155 1.42 -16.29 -11.50
CA ALA A 155 1.92 -17.47 -12.20
C ALA A 155 1.29 -18.79 -11.69
N GLU A 156 0.93 -18.87 -10.40
CA GLU A 156 0.20 -20.01 -9.84
C GLU A 156 -1.12 -20.24 -10.60
N PHE A 157 -1.95 -19.20 -10.70
CA PHE A 157 -3.25 -19.26 -11.37
C PHE A 157 -3.14 -19.34 -12.88
N GLN A 158 -2.12 -18.72 -13.46
CA GLN A 158 -1.83 -18.83 -14.89
C GLN A 158 -1.49 -20.27 -15.29
N GLY A 159 -0.67 -20.96 -14.49
CA GLY A 159 -0.39 -22.39 -14.69
C GLY A 159 -1.66 -23.24 -14.60
N GLN A 160 -2.51 -22.94 -13.60
CA GLN A 160 -3.78 -23.66 -13.39
C GLN A 160 -4.75 -23.43 -14.55
N PHE A 161 -4.87 -22.19 -15.02
CA PHE A 161 -5.68 -21.82 -16.17
C PHE A 161 -5.28 -22.62 -17.41
N HIS A 162 -3.98 -22.69 -17.73
CA HIS A 162 -3.52 -23.46 -18.89
C HIS A 162 -3.74 -24.96 -18.73
N TYR A 163 -3.58 -25.51 -17.53
CA TYR A 163 -3.84 -26.92 -17.27
C TYR A 163 -5.33 -27.28 -17.41
N THR A 164 -6.22 -26.48 -16.82
CA THR A 164 -7.68 -26.68 -16.92
C THR A 164 -8.18 -26.44 -18.34
N LEU A 165 -7.62 -25.46 -19.06
CA LEU A 165 -7.91 -25.29 -20.49
C LEU A 165 -7.50 -26.50 -21.31
N ALA A 166 -6.33 -27.09 -21.02
CA ALA A 166 -5.86 -28.27 -21.73
C ALA A 166 -6.85 -29.43 -21.58
N THR A 167 -7.43 -29.65 -20.40
CA THR A 167 -8.43 -30.70 -20.21
C THR A 167 -9.73 -30.41 -20.95
N ILE A 168 -10.19 -29.16 -20.94
CA ILE A 168 -11.44 -28.75 -21.60
C ILE A 168 -11.33 -28.86 -23.13
N VAL A 169 -10.22 -28.36 -23.71
CA VAL A 169 -10.01 -28.28 -25.16
C VAL A 169 -9.54 -29.63 -25.74
N ALA A 170 -9.12 -30.58 -24.92
CA ALA A 170 -8.68 -31.89 -25.39
C ALA A 170 -9.76 -32.66 -26.17
N ASP A 171 -11.04 -32.38 -25.90
CA ASP A 171 -12.17 -32.96 -26.63
C ASP A 171 -12.28 -32.42 -28.08
N ASP A 172 -11.78 -31.21 -28.34
CA ASP A 172 -11.91 -30.51 -29.63
C ASP A 172 -10.60 -30.45 -30.43
N THR A 173 -9.47 -30.16 -29.78
CA THR A 173 -8.18 -29.94 -30.45
C THR A 173 -7.01 -30.42 -29.61
N MET A 174 -6.61 -31.67 -29.83
CA MET A 174 -5.56 -32.34 -29.06
C MET A 174 -4.20 -31.61 -29.10
N ARG A 175 -3.82 -31.02 -30.24
CA ARG A 175 -2.54 -30.29 -30.37
C ARG A 175 -2.50 -29.03 -29.51
N VAL A 176 -3.60 -28.27 -29.48
CA VAL A 176 -3.74 -27.07 -28.62
C VAL A 176 -3.77 -27.48 -27.16
N ALA A 177 -4.48 -28.56 -26.82
CA ALA A 177 -4.52 -29.11 -25.47
C ALA A 177 -3.12 -29.51 -24.98
N MET A 178 -2.33 -30.21 -25.78
CA MET A 178 -0.94 -30.58 -25.43
C MET A 178 -0.08 -29.34 -25.17
N GLN A 179 -0.15 -28.34 -26.06
CA GLN A 179 0.62 -27.10 -25.90
C GLN A 179 0.25 -26.38 -24.59
N MET A 180 -1.04 -26.30 -24.27
CA MET A 180 -1.51 -25.68 -23.02
C MET A 180 -1.07 -26.48 -21.79
N HIS A 181 -1.10 -27.82 -21.86
CA HIS A 181 -0.63 -28.68 -20.79
C HIS A 181 0.88 -28.50 -20.51
N GLU A 182 1.70 -28.52 -21.57
CA GLU A 182 3.14 -28.27 -21.49
C GLU A 182 3.44 -26.85 -20.99
N ARG A 183 2.62 -25.86 -21.35
CA ARG A 183 2.77 -24.50 -20.85
C ARG A 183 2.48 -24.41 -19.34
N GLY A 184 1.35 -24.93 -18.89
CA GLY A 184 0.98 -24.90 -17.47
C GLY A 184 2.02 -25.60 -16.59
N THR A 185 2.48 -26.77 -17.02
CA THR A 185 3.54 -27.51 -16.32
C THR A 185 4.88 -26.78 -16.28
N ARG A 186 5.31 -26.14 -17.39
CA ARG A 186 6.54 -25.33 -17.41
C ARG A 186 6.48 -24.15 -16.45
N ILE A 187 5.35 -23.42 -16.41
CA ILE A 187 5.14 -22.28 -15.50
C ILE A 187 5.35 -22.70 -14.04
N TRP A 188 4.73 -23.80 -13.60
CA TRP A 188 4.91 -24.28 -12.22
C TRP A 188 6.31 -24.81 -11.92
N SER A 189 6.91 -25.55 -12.87
CA SER A 189 8.24 -26.12 -12.70
C SER A 189 9.31 -25.04 -12.51
N ASP A 190 9.19 -23.93 -13.24
CA ASP A 190 10.09 -22.78 -13.15
C ASP A 190 9.99 -22.08 -11.78
N GLN A 191 8.81 -22.10 -11.15
CA GLN A 191 8.59 -21.49 -9.83
C GLN A 191 8.79 -22.45 -8.65
N GLY A 192 9.14 -23.71 -8.91
CA GLY A 192 9.24 -24.74 -7.87
C GLY A 192 7.91 -25.07 -7.19
N MET A 193 6.78 -24.76 -7.83
CA MET A 193 5.42 -25.00 -7.34
C MET A 193 4.94 -26.40 -7.74
N VAL A 194 5.53 -27.43 -7.15
CA VAL A 194 5.33 -28.82 -7.58
C VAL A 194 3.97 -29.37 -7.14
N SER A 195 3.39 -28.85 -6.05
CA SER A 195 2.13 -29.36 -5.48
C SER A 195 0.88 -28.97 -6.24
N VAL A 196 0.88 -27.82 -6.91
CA VAL A 196 -0.34 -27.26 -7.53
C VAL A 196 -0.92 -28.23 -8.54
N ARG A 197 -0.07 -28.94 -9.30
CA ARG A 197 -0.51 -29.95 -10.27
C ARG A 197 -1.29 -31.10 -9.64
N SER A 198 -0.83 -31.64 -8.50
CA SER A 198 -1.53 -32.75 -7.85
C SER A 198 -2.80 -32.30 -7.11
N GLU A 199 -2.85 -31.04 -6.68
CA GLU A 199 -4.02 -30.44 -6.03
C GLU A 199 -5.20 -30.20 -7.00
N ILE A 200 -4.96 -29.99 -8.30
CA ILE A 200 -6.00 -29.60 -9.28
C ILE A 200 -6.45 -30.75 -10.19
N ASP A 201 -5.72 -31.86 -10.19
CA ASP A 201 -6.04 -33.00 -11.02
C ASP A 201 -7.37 -33.60 -10.59
N ASP A 202 -8.38 -33.61 -11.45
CA ASP A 202 -9.71 -34.18 -11.14
C ASP A 202 -9.73 -35.72 -11.23
N GLY A 203 -8.57 -36.34 -11.46
CA GLY A 203 -8.43 -37.80 -11.48
C GLY A 203 -9.03 -38.45 -12.71
N VAL A 204 -9.42 -37.66 -13.71
CA VAL A 204 -9.83 -38.14 -15.03
C VAL A 204 -8.67 -37.90 -15.98
N PRO A 205 -8.02 -38.98 -16.50
CA PRO A 205 -6.87 -38.82 -17.37
C PRO A 205 -7.24 -38.01 -18.61
N ALA A 206 -6.35 -37.11 -19.01
CA ALA A 206 -6.46 -36.45 -20.30
C ALA A 206 -6.50 -37.53 -21.40
N PRO A 207 -7.32 -37.36 -22.45
CA PRO A 207 -7.40 -38.35 -23.53
C PRO A 207 -6.00 -38.60 -24.09
N THR A 208 -5.64 -39.88 -24.29
CA THR A 208 -4.36 -40.29 -24.86
C THR A 208 -4.46 -40.49 -26.37
N VAL A 209 -3.33 -40.29 -27.04
CA VAL A 209 -3.18 -40.28 -28.50
C VAL A 209 -3.77 -41.53 -29.16
N SER A 210 -4.89 -41.36 -29.86
CA SER A 210 -5.15 -42.10 -31.10
C SER A 210 -4.85 -41.13 -32.24
N ALA A 211 -4.05 -41.56 -33.21
CA ALA A 211 -3.58 -40.72 -34.31
C ALA A 211 -4.75 -40.14 -35.11
N ILE A 212 -5.09 -38.87 -34.85
CA ILE A 212 -6.05 -38.12 -35.67
C ILE A 212 -5.24 -37.28 -36.65
N ALA A 213 -5.53 -37.49 -37.95
CA ALA A 213 -4.96 -36.70 -39.03
C ALA A 213 -5.47 -35.25 -38.95
N PRO A 214 -4.61 -34.25 -39.21
CA PRO A 214 -4.91 -32.84 -38.97
C PRO A 214 -6.02 -32.30 -39.87
N SER A 215 -6.93 -31.50 -39.30
CA SER A 215 -7.67 -30.51 -40.08
C SER A 215 -6.82 -29.23 -40.14
N ALA A 216 -6.24 -28.95 -41.31
CA ALA A 216 -4.99 -28.20 -41.41
C ALA A 216 -5.08 -26.66 -41.19
N ASP A 217 -6.27 -26.05 -41.28
CA ASP A 217 -6.38 -24.58 -41.38
C ASP A 217 -6.67 -23.87 -40.05
N PHE A 218 -7.62 -24.35 -39.23
CA PHE A 218 -7.95 -23.68 -37.97
C PHE A 218 -6.97 -23.99 -36.84
N GLU A 219 -6.51 -25.25 -36.73
CA GLU A 219 -5.60 -25.67 -35.64
C GLU A 219 -4.25 -24.93 -35.70
N SER A 220 -3.71 -24.76 -36.90
CA SER A 220 -2.47 -24.03 -37.14
C SER A 220 -2.59 -22.55 -36.73
N VAL A 221 -3.71 -21.92 -37.06
CA VAL A 221 -4.00 -20.51 -36.67
C VAL A 221 -4.21 -20.39 -35.16
N ALA A 222 -4.94 -21.33 -34.55
CA ALA A 222 -5.19 -21.35 -33.11
C ALA A 222 -3.89 -21.46 -32.30
N VAL A 223 -2.97 -22.35 -32.70
CA VAL A 223 -1.64 -22.50 -32.08
C VAL A 223 -0.85 -21.20 -32.16
N VAL A 224 -0.85 -20.53 -33.31
CA VAL A 224 -0.15 -19.25 -33.50
C VAL A 224 -0.73 -18.17 -32.61
N ILE A 225 -2.05 -17.93 -32.67
CA ILE A 225 -2.72 -16.89 -31.85
C ILE A 225 -2.48 -17.12 -30.36
N ASN A 226 -2.59 -18.38 -29.92
CA ASN A 226 -2.40 -18.74 -28.52
C ASN A 226 -0.95 -18.50 -28.05
N SER A 227 0.03 -18.79 -28.90
CA SER A 227 1.45 -18.54 -28.60
C SER A 227 1.78 -17.05 -28.57
N ILE A 228 1.14 -16.22 -29.41
CA ILE A 228 1.27 -14.75 -29.37
C ILE A 228 0.75 -14.21 -28.03
N GLY A 229 -0.46 -14.60 -27.62
CA GLY A 229 -1.01 -14.17 -26.34
C GLY A 229 -0.11 -14.59 -25.17
N ALA A 230 0.33 -15.85 -25.16
CA ALA A 230 1.22 -16.38 -24.13
C ALA A 230 2.58 -15.66 -24.08
N ALA A 231 3.12 -15.19 -25.20
CA ALA A 231 4.36 -14.43 -25.22
C ALA A 231 4.26 -13.13 -24.40
N PHE A 232 3.11 -12.44 -24.43
CA PHE A 232 2.89 -11.24 -23.62
C PHE A 232 2.66 -11.55 -22.14
N ASP A 233 1.97 -12.66 -21.85
CA ASP A 233 1.69 -13.06 -20.47
C ASP A 233 2.96 -13.59 -19.78
N LEU A 234 3.86 -14.25 -20.51
CA LEU A 234 5.05 -14.93 -19.98
C LEU A 234 6.34 -14.10 -20.13
N ALA A 235 6.24 -12.86 -20.60
CA ALA A 235 7.39 -11.98 -20.80
C ALA A 235 8.20 -11.71 -19.51
N TYR A 236 7.58 -11.87 -18.33
CA TYR A 236 8.24 -11.77 -17.03
C TYR A 236 9.39 -12.80 -16.85
N ASN A 237 9.35 -13.93 -17.55
CA ASN A 237 10.42 -14.91 -17.54
C ASN A 237 10.98 -15.11 -18.98
N PRO A 238 12.24 -14.70 -19.23
CA PRO A 238 12.90 -14.88 -20.52
C PRO A 238 12.91 -16.30 -21.09
N ARG A 239 13.00 -17.35 -20.25
CA ARG A 239 12.98 -18.75 -20.69
C ARG A 239 11.61 -19.16 -21.18
N LEU A 240 10.55 -18.76 -20.46
CA LEU A 240 9.17 -19.04 -20.85
C LEU A 240 8.81 -18.28 -22.12
N LEU A 241 9.20 -17.01 -22.24
CA LEU A 241 9.07 -16.22 -23.47
C LEU A 241 9.80 -16.88 -24.64
N ALA A 242 11.05 -17.32 -24.44
CA ALA A 242 11.82 -18.01 -25.48
C ALA A 242 11.07 -19.24 -25.99
N ALA A 243 10.47 -20.01 -25.10
CA ALA A 243 9.77 -21.22 -25.46
C ALA A 243 8.51 -20.96 -26.29
N GLU A 244 7.76 -19.87 -26.03
CA GLU A 244 6.61 -19.48 -26.86
C GLU A 244 7.05 -18.92 -28.23
N LEU A 245 8.17 -18.19 -28.29
CA LEU A 245 8.73 -17.75 -29.56
C LEU A 245 9.26 -18.93 -30.39
N VAL A 246 9.83 -19.95 -29.75
CA VAL A 246 10.21 -21.20 -30.42
C VAL A 246 8.98 -21.89 -31.02
N ASN A 247 7.87 -21.98 -30.28
CA ASN A 247 6.61 -22.53 -30.80
C ASN A 247 6.13 -21.78 -32.05
N LEU A 248 6.18 -20.43 -32.03
CA LEU A 248 5.83 -19.60 -33.19
C LEU A 248 6.75 -19.85 -34.39
N LEU A 249 8.06 -19.95 -34.16
CA LEU A 249 9.04 -20.23 -35.21
C LEU A 249 8.85 -21.63 -35.80
N GLN A 250 8.58 -22.63 -34.97
CA GLN A 250 8.30 -23.99 -35.43
C GLN A 250 6.99 -24.08 -36.21
N ALA A 251 5.93 -23.40 -35.74
CA ALA A 251 4.66 -23.30 -36.47
C ALA A 251 4.81 -22.60 -37.82
N GLY A 252 5.71 -21.60 -37.91
CA GLY A 252 6.09 -20.93 -39.16
C GLY A 252 7.02 -21.73 -40.08
N GLY A 253 7.46 -22.93 -39.67
CA GLY A 253 8.35 -23.79 -40.46
C GLY A 253 9.79 -23.27 -40.59
N PHE A 254 10.29 -22.55 -39.58
CA PHE A 254 11.66 -22.06 -39.51
C PHE A 254 12.62 -23.13 -38.95
N THR A 255 13.87 -23.12 -39.41
CA THR A 255 14.92 -24.06 -39.03
C THR A 255 16.08 -23.38 -38.29
N GLY A 256 16.96 -24.19 -37.69
CA GLY A 256 18.14 -23.68 -37.02
C GLY A 256 17.84 -22.82 -35.80
N ILE A 257 16.71 -23.06 -35.12
CA ILE A 257 16.30 -22.33 -33.92
C ILE A 257 17.16 -22.78 -32.73
N SER A 258 17.73 -21.84 -31.97
CA SER A 258 18.46 -22.13 -30.73
C SER A 258 18.15 -21.09 -29.66
N VAL A 259 18.08 -21.54 -28.42
CA VAL A 259 18.02 -20.66 -27.24
C VAL A 259 19.30 -20.88 -26.45
N ALA A 260 20.04 -19.80 -26.16
CA ALA A 260 21.27 -19.85 -25.40
C ALA A 260 21.18 -18.94 -24.16
N GLU A 261 21.80 -19.39 -23.07
CA GLU A 261 22.01 -18.58 -21.88
C GLU A 261 23.47 -18.15 -21.85
N THR A 262 23.69 -16.85 -21.91
CA THR A 262 25.04 -16.28 -21.93
C THR A 262 25.22 -15.24 -20.82
N VAL A 263 26.44 -15.14 -20.31
CA VAL A 263 26.84 -14.05 -19.41
C VAL A 263 27.09 -12.77 -20.22
N ASP A 264 27.48 -12.92 -21.48
CA ASP A 264 27.65 -11.81 -22.40
C ASP A 264 26.30 -11.17 -22.72
N ASN A 265 26.32 -9.88 -23.05
CA ASN A 265 25.12 -9.12 -23.38
C ASN A 265 25.10 -8.76 -24.88
N PRO A 266 24.87 -9.75 -25.77
CA PRO A 266 24.90 -9.51 -27.21
C PRO A 266 23.76 -8.60 -27.64
N GLN A 267 24.04 -7.70 -28.59
CA GLN A 267 23.01 -6.85 -29.17
C GLN A 267 22.10 -7.63 -30.13
N ASP A 268 20.85 -7.19 -30.23
CA ASP A 268 19.92 -7.65 -31.26
C ASP A 268 20.50 -7.35 -32.65
N GLY A 269 20.49 -8.34 -33.54
CA GLY A 269 21.06 -8.12 -34.86
C GLY A 269 21.15 -9.36 -35.73
N ILE A 270 21.70 -9.15 -36.93
CA ILE A 270 22.00 -10.23 -37.87
C ILE A 270 23.49 -10.50 -37.81
N ASP A 271 23.87 -11.69 -37.36
CA ASP A 271 25.22 -12.19 -37.57
C ASP A 271 25.39 -12.56 -39.04
N ARG A 272 26.07 -11.67 -39.79
CA ARG A 272 26.32 -11.85 -41.22
C ARG A 272 27.21 -13.05 -41.52
N LYS A 273 28.09 -13.46 -40.60
CA LYS A 273 28.99 -14.61 -40.78
C LYS A 273 28.25 -15.92 -40.50
N ALA A 274 27.44 -15.96 -39.44
CA ALA A 274 26.68 -17.15 -39.05
C ALA A 274 25.33 -17.28 -39.79
N ARG A 275 24.88 -16.25 -40.53
CA ARG A 275 23.54 -16.17 -41.16
C ARG A 275 22.40 -16.39 -40.16
N ARG A 276 22.54 -15.80 -38.97
CA ARG A 276 21.55 -15.94 -37.88
C ARG A 276 21.02 -14.57 -37.46
N LEU A 277 19.72 -14.51 -37.19
CA LEU A 277 19.07 -13.39 -36.53
C LEU A 277 19.00 -13.70 -35.04
N THR A 278 19.46 -12.77 -34.20
CA THR A 278 19.49 -12.91 -32.74
C THR A 278 18.57 -11.89 -32.08
N LEU A 279 17.88 -12.33 -31.04
CA LEU A 279 17.01 -11.51 -30.20
C LEU A 279 17.30 -11.79 -28.73
N ARG A 280 17.58 -10.72 -28.00
CA ARG A 280 17.67 -10.73 -26.55
C ARG A 280 16.27 -10.72 -25.95
N LEU A 281 16.04 -11.64 -25.02
CA LEU A 281 14.78 -11.79 -24.31
C LEU A 281 14.96 -11.27 -22.87
N GLY A 282 14.61 -10.01 -22.64
CA GLY A 282 14.64 -9.37 -21.32
C GLY A 282 15.81 -8.40 -21.08
N ASP A 283 15.58 -7.44 -20.17
CA ASP A 283 16.50 -6.32 -19.90
C ASP A 283 17.51 -6.57 -18.77
N GLY A 284 17.47 -7.74 -18.13
CA GLY A 284 18.34 -8.12 -17.03
C GLY A 284 18.68 -9.60 -17.00
N THR A 285 19.50 -10.01 -16.04
CA THR A 285 19.93 -11.39 -15.90
C THR A 285 18.85 -12.26 -15.25
N HIS A 286 18.36 -13.28 -15.94
CA HIS A 286 17.66 -14.38 -15.29
C HIS A 286 18.71 -15.27 -14.63
N ALA A 287 18.74 -15.31 -13.29
CA ALA A 287 19.76 -16.02 -12.52
C ALA A 287 21.23 -15.70 -12.92
N GLY A 288 21.52 -14.43 -13.24
CA GLY A 288 22.87 -14.01 -13.65
C GLY A 288 23.18 -14.14 -15.15
N LYS A 289 22.23 -14.59 -16.00
CA LYS A 289 22.44 -14.80 -17.45
C LYS A 289 21.39 -14.13 -18.33
N SER A 290 21.78 -13.71 -19.53
CA SER A 290 20.91 -13.25 -20.60
C SER A 290 20.42 -14.42 -21.44
N VAL A 291 19.13 -14.45 -21.78
CA VAL A 291 18.55 -15.44 -22.69
C VAL A 291 18.49 -14.87 -24.09
N VAL A 292 19.08 -15.56 -25.05
CA VAL A 292 19.17 -15.14 -26.44
C VAL A 292 18.52 -16.19 -27.33
N LEU A 293 17.52 -15.78 -28.10
CA LEU A 293 16.90 -16.58 -29.15
C LEU A 293 17.62 -16.30 -30.47
N SER A 294 17.98 -17.36 -31.18
CA SER A 294 18.57 -17.27 -32.52
C SER A 294 17.83 -18.13 -33.52
N CYS A 295 17.67 -17.64 -34.74
CA CYS A 295 17.07 -18.36 -35.85
C CYS A 295 17.90 -18.17 -37.12
N GLU A 296 17.96 -19.18 -37.98
CA GLU A 296 18.59 -19.05 -39.29
C GLU A 296 17.80 -18.07 -40.18
N VAL A 297 18.52 -17.24 -40.93
CA VAL A 297 17.90 -16.29 -41.86
C VAL A 297 17.37 -17.04 -43.09
N PRO A 298 16.06 -16.97 -43.38
CA PRO A 298 15.47 -17.71 -44.51
C PRO A 298 15.88 -17.10 -45.85
N ALA A 299 15.94 -17.94 -46.89
CA ALA A 299 16.24 -17.50 -48.26
C ALA A 299 15.06 -16.79 -48.95
N SER A 300 13.82 -17.00 -48.48
CA SER A 300 12.62 -16.41 -49.07
C SER A 300 12.29 -15.04 -48.44
N PRO A 301 12.05 -13.99 -49.26
CA PRO A 301 11.63 -12.67 -48.75
C PRO A 301 10.36 -12.73 -47.89
N THR A 302 9.36 -13.52 -48.29
CA THR A 302 8.12 -13.69 -47.52
C THR A 302 8.38 -14.30 -46.16
N ARG A 303 9.24 -15.33 -46.09
CA ARG A 303 9.64 -15.93 -44.80
C ARG A 303 10.47 -14.96 -43.96
N ALA A 304 11.27 -14.10 -44.57
CA ALA A 304 12.03 -13.09 -43.85
C ALA A 304 11.12 -12.06 -43.15
N VAL A 305 10.02 -11.66 -43.80
CA VAL A 305 9.00 -10.78 -43.18
C VAL A 305 8.35 -11.47 -41.97
N ILE A 306 7.91 -12.73 -42.12
CA ILE A 306 7.29 -13.49 -41.03
C ILE A 306 8.27 -13.66 -39.85
N LEU A 307 9.54 -13.97 -40.13
CA LEU A 307 10.57 -14.07 -39.09
C LEU A 307 10.74 -12.74 -38.35
N ALA A 308 10.78 -11.63 -39.08
CA ALA A 308 10.92 -10.29 -38.51
C ALA A 308 9.71 -9.91 -37.64
N ASP A 309 8.49 -10.32 -38.03
CA ASP A 309 7.28 -10.09 -37.24
C ASP A 309 7.26 -10.92 -35.95
N ILE A 310 7.67 -12.20 -35.98
CA ILE A 310 7.82 -13.02 -34.76
C ILE A 310 8.84 -12.38 -33.80
N PHE A 311 9.97 -11.89 -34.32
CA PHE A 311 10.96 -11.18 -33.51
C PHE A 311 10.46 -9.82 -33.01
N ARG A 312 9.60 -9.13 -33.78
CA ARG A 312 8.93 -7.90 -33.34
C ARG A 312 7.96 -8.18 -32.18
N ILE A 313 7.20 -9.28 -32.23
CA ILE A 313 6.34 -9.72 -31.11
C ILE A 313 7.20 -9.94 -29.85
N GLY A 314 8.33 -10.65 -29.99
CA GLY A 314 9.26 -10.85 -28.87
C GLY A 314 9.77 -9.54 -28.27
N ARG A 315 10.21 -8.58 -29.11
CA ARG A 315 10.64 -7.25 -28.63
C ARG A 315 9.52 -6.46 -27.96
N ALA A 316 8.31 -6.51 -28.51
CA ALA A 316 7.15 -5.84 -27.93
C ALA A 316 6.79 -6.42 -26.56
N ALA A 317 6.85 -7.75 -26.41
CA ALA A 317 6.62 -8.43 -25.14
C ALA A 317 7.66 -8.02 -24.08
N VAL A 318 8.95 -7.97 -24.46
CA VAL A 318 10.03 -7.49 -23.57
C VAL A 318 9.82 -6.03 -23.15
N ALA A 319 9.51 -5.15 -24.10
CA ALA A 319 9.28 -3.73 -23.81
C ALA A 319 8.06 -3.50 -22.89
N LEU A 320 6.97 -4.27 -23.09
CA LEU A 320 5.79 -4.20 -22.24
C LEU A 320 6.10 -4.65 -20.81
N GLU A 321 6.84 -5.75 -20.65
CA GLU A 321 7.25 -6.23 -19.32
C GLU A 321 8.18 -5.24 -18.62
N LYS A 322 9.09 -4.59 -19.35
CA LYS A 322 9.91 -3.49 -18.80
C LYS A 322 9.03 -2.39 -18.22
N ALA A 323 8.06 -1.90 -18.99
CA ALA A 323 7.15 -0.86 -18.53
C ALA A 323 6.35 -1.30 -17.29
N ARG A 324 5.86 -2.55 -17.26
CA ARG A 324 5.16 -3.12 -16.08
C ARG A 324 6.07 -3.19 -14.85
N ARG A 325 7.35 -3.56 -15.02
CA ARG A 325 8.32 -3.62 -13.91
C ARG A 325 8.64 -2.23 -13.38
N GLU A 326 8.90 -1.26 -14.25
CA GLU A 326 9.12 0.13 -13.84
C GLU A 326 7.93 0.65 -13.05
N GLU A 327 6.70 0.38 -13.50
CA GLU A 327 5.49 0.77 -12.77
C GLU A 327 5.38 0.09 -11.39
N ARG A 328 5.68 -1.21 -11.30
CA ARG A 328 5.72 -1.94 -10.02
C ARG A 328 6.81 -1.42 -9.09
N SER A 329 7.99 -1.09 -9.62
CA SER A 329 9.10 -0.51 -8.85
C SER A 329 8.74 0.89 -8.33
N ARG A 330 8.07 1.71 -9.15
CA ARG A 330 7.52 2.99 -8.69
C ARG A 330 6.49 2.77 -7.58
N ALA A 331 5.53 1.88 -7.77
CA ALA A 331 4.54 1.56 -6.75
C ALA A 331 5.17 1.02 -5.44
N ALA A 332 6.29 0.29 -5.53
CA ALA A 332 7.01 -0.22 -4.37
C ALA A 332 7.85 0.83 -3.64
N MET A 333 8.39 1.83 -4.35
CA MET A 333 9.15 2.93 -3.76
C MET A 333 8.25 3.88 -2.95
N TRP A 334 6.99 4.02 -3.35
CA TRP A 334 5.98 4.80 -2.63
C TRP A 334 4.67 3.99 -2.52
N PRO A 335 4.57 3.06 -1.55
CA PRO A 335 3.39 2.22 -1.39
C PRO A 335 2.14 3.09 -1.22
N SER A 336 1.29 3.13 -2.25
CA SER A 336 -0.06 3.63 -2.14
C SER A 336 -0.94 2.43 -1.82
N ASP A 337 -0.98 2.03 -0.54
CA ASP A 337 -1.91 1.00 -0.11
C ASP A 337 -3.36 1.42 -0.45
N PRO A 338 -4.27 0.48 -0.75
CA PRO A 338 -5.70 0.79 -0.83
C PRO A 338 -6.15 1.17 0.58
N LEU A 339 -6.41 2.46 0.77
CA LEU A 339 -6.62 3.07 2.08
C LEU A 339 -8.04 2.78 2.58
N GLU A 340 -8.17 2.49 3.87
CA GLU A 340 -9.46 2.55 4.55
C GLU A 340 -9.94 4.01 4.55
N GLU A 341 -10.80 4.37 3.60
CA GLU A 341 -11.41 5.70 3.48
C GLU A 341 -12.22 6.03 4.74
N HIS A 342 -11.61 6.74 5.68
CA HIS A 342 -12.31 7.36 6.82
C HIS A 342 -12.61 8.83 6.48
N GLY A 343 -13.39 9.04 5.42
CA GLY A 343 -13.51 10.36 4.79
C GLY A 343 -12.21 10.80 4.09
N ASP A 344 -12.04 12.10 3.84
CA ASP A 344 -10.89 12.73 3.15
C ASP A 344 -9.52 12.64 3.90
N ALA A 345 -9.33 11.67 4.81
CA ALA A 345 -8.23 11.63 5.77
C ALA A 345 -7.31 10.42 5.59
N LEU A 346 -6.01 10.65 5.43
CA LEU A 346 -4.98 9.61 5.29
C LEU A 346 -4.00 9.66 6.46
N PHE A 347 -3.71 8.50 7.04
CA PHE A 347 -2.83 8.38 8.19
C PHE A 347 -1.95 7.13 8.04
N LEU A 348 -0.64 7.32 7.96
CA LEU A 348 0.33 6.23 7.74
C LEU A 348 1.45 6.22 8.79
N ALA A 349 1.80 7.37 9.37
CA ALA A 349 2.86 7.45 10.37
C ALA A 349 2.43 6.74 11.68
N GLU A 350 3.36 6.04 12.34
CA GLU A 350 3.11 5.30 13.59
C GLU A 350 2.58 6.23 14.69
N GLU A 351 3.09 7.46 14.76
CA GLU A 351 2.64 8.48 15.70
C GLU A 351 1.19 8.90 15.42
N MET A 352 0.80 8.97 14.14
CA MET A 352 -0.58 9.27 13.75
C MET A 352 -1.52 8.09 14.02
N GLN A 353 -1.09 6.85 13.81
CA GLN A 353 -1.87 5.66 14.17
C GLN A 353 -2.14 5.60 15.68
N THR A 354 -1.10 5.84 16.48
CA THR A 354 -1.22 5.92 17.94
C THR A 354 -2.18 7.04 18.36
N LEU A 355 -2.09 8.20 17.71
CA LEU A 355 -3.01 9.33 17.95
C LEU A 355 -4.45 8.96 17.62
N ILE A 356 -4.69 8.25 16.52
CA ILE A 356 -6.03 7.81 16.10
C ILE A 356 -6.61 6.80 17.06
N ASP A 357 -5.82 5.84 17.52
CA ASP A 357 -6.27 4.87 18.52
C ASP A 357 -6.66 5.57 19.82
N MET A 358 -5.89 6.56 20.24
CA MET A 358 -6.23 7.40 21.38
C MET A 358 -7.49 8.23 21.11
N ALA A 359 -7.64 8.82 19.92
CA ALA A 359 -8.82 9.56 19.50
C ALA A 359 -10.09 8.68 19.52
N LYS A 360 -10.01 7.42 19.06
CA LYS A 360 -11.10 6.43 19.10
C LYS A 360 -11.48 6.07 20.54
N ARG A 361 -10.52 5.87 21.43
CA ARG A 361 -10.79 5.59 22.86
C ARG A 361 -11.47 6.78 23.54
N VAL A 362 -10.99 7.99 23.26
CA VAL A 362 -11.53 9.24 23.83
C VAL A 362 -12.89 9.58 23.24
N ALA A 363 -13.17 9.16 22.00
CA ALA A 363 -14.49 9.33 21.37
C ALA A 363 -15.62 8.72 22.20
N ALA A 364 -15.40 7.60 22.90
CA ALA A 364 -16.39 6.94 23.73
C ALA A 364 -16.70 7.67 25.05
N ALA A 365 -15.76 8.42 25.62
CA ALA A 365 -15.83 8.91 27.01
C ALA A 365 -16.69 10.19 27.23
N ASN A 366 -17.26 10.79 26.18
CA ASN A 366 -18.02 12.05 26.22
C ASN A 366 -17.35 13.18 27.07
N ILE A 367 -16.03 13.31 26.95
CA ILE A 367 -15.23 14.36 27.62
C ILE A 367 -14.75 15.42 26.62
N PRO A 368 -14.44 16.65 27.10
CA PRO A 368 -13.70 17.65 26.34
C PRO A 368 -12.34 17.14 25.86
N VAL A 369 -11.98 17.51 24.62
CA VAL A 369 -10.69 17.16 24.01
C VAL A 369 -10.04 18.44 23.49
N LEU A 370 -8.75 18.62 23.80
CA LEU A 370 -7.93 19.70 23.27
C LEU A 370 -6.97 19.15 22.21
N LEU A 371 -7.14 19.61 20.97
CA LEU A 371 -6.26 19.32 19.85
C LEU A 371 -5.20 20.42 19.74
N THR A 372 -3.92 20.07 19.84
CA THR A 372 -2.82 21.02 19.65
C THR A 372 -2.01 20.67 18.42
N GLY A 373 -1.49 21.68 17.73
CA GLY A 373 -0.61 21.48 16.58
C GLY A 373 -0.63 22.67 15.65
N GLU A 374 0.36 22.74 14.77
CA GLU A 374 0.52 23.85 13.84
C GLU A 374 -0.72 24.06 12.94
N THR A 375 -0.80 25.23 12.33
CA THR A 375 -1.86 25.51 11.35
C THR A 375 -1.70 24.59 10.13
N GLY A 376 -2.82 24.02 9.67
CA GLY A 376 -2.85 23.18 8.48
C GLY A 376 -2.46 21.71 8.68
N THR A 377 -2.28 21.23 9.92
CA THR A 377 -1.97 19.81 10.22
C THR A 377 -3.16 18.85 10.14
N GLY A 378 -4.39 19.38 10.02
CA GLY A 378 -5.61 18.57 9.96
C GLY A 378 -6.40 18.45 11.28
N LYS A 379 -6.33 19.44 12.18
CA LYS A 379 -7.06 19.46 13.46
C LYS A 379 -8.57 19.20 13.31
N GLU A 380 -9.22 19.83 12.32
CA GLU A 380 -10.65 19.61 12.06
C GLU A 380 -10.95 18.17 11.62
N VAL A 381 -10.07 17.56 10.83
CA VAL A 381 -10.21 16.18 10.38
C VAL A 381 -10.21 15.21 11.56
N ILE A 382 -9.27 15.40 12.50
CA ILE A 382 -9.24 14.62 13.75
C ILE A 382 -10.47 14.90 14.63
N ALA A 383 -10.95 16.15 14.70
CA ALA A 383 -12.16 16.48 15.45
C ALA A 383 -13.40 15.76 14.89
N ARG A 384 -13.54 15.70 13.56
CA ARG A 384 -14.61 14.96 12.88
C ARG A 384 -14.48 13.46 13.12
N LEU A 385 -13.28 12.92 13.11
CA LEU A 385 -13.00 11.53 13.46
C LEU A 385 -13.44 11.19 14.89
N ILE A 386 -13.09 12.03 15.87
CA ILE A 386 -13.52 11.84 17.27
C ILE A 386 -15.05 11.87 17.36
N HIS A 387 -15.72 12.75 16.62
CA HIS A 387 -17.17 12.80 16.59
C HIS A 387 -17.79 11.54 15.97
N SER A 388 -17.26 11.05 14.83
CA SER A 388 -17.79 9.88 14.12
C SER A 388 -17.67 8.57 14.91
N TYR A 389 -16.69 8.46 15.81
CA TYR A 389 -16.55 7.31 16.73
C TYR A 389 -17.24 7.51 18.08
N SER A 390 -17.94 8.63 18.28
CA SER A 390 -18.62 8.90 19.54
C SER A 390 -20.05 8.38 19.55
N PRO A 391 -20.69 8.23 20.73
CA PRO A 391 -22.13 7.97 20.83
C PRO A 391 -23.00 9.05 20.15
N ARG A 392 -22.43 10.22 19.79
CA ARG A 392 -23.09 11.33 19.12
C ARG A 392 -22.83 11.36 17.61
N ALA A 393 -22.29 10.31 17.00
CA ALA A 393 -21.93 10.29 15.57
C ALA A 393 -23.09 10.63 14.62
N ALA A 394 -24.34 10.30 15.00
CA ALA A 394 -25.54 10.64 14.22
C ALA A 394 -26.13 12.02 14.55
N LYS A 395 -25.47 12.81 15.42
CA LYS A 395 -25.92 14.13 15.88
C LYS A 395 -25.11 15.22 15.18
N THR A 396 -25.52 16.47 15.36
CA THR A 396 -24.87 17.62 14.73
C THR A 396 -23.40 17.74 15.18
N PHE A 397 -22.49 17.85 14.21
CA PHE A 397 -21.14 18.36 14.42
C PHE A 397 -21.07 19.80 13.92
N LEU A 398 -20.86 20.75 14.81
CA LEU A 398 -20.88 22.17 14.50
C LEU A 398 -19.48 22.78 14.66
N PRO A 399 -18.76 23.08 13.57
CA PRO A 399 -17.48 23.77 13.64
C PRO A 399 -17.68 25.29 13.80
N PHE A 400 -16.86 25.89 14.66
CA PHE A 400 -16.81 27.33 14.90
C PHE A 400 -15.36 27.79 15.01
N ASN A 401 -14.96 28.76 14.18
CA ASN A 401 -13.60 29.29 14.19
C ASN A 401 -13.58 30.65 14.88
N CYS A 402 -12.82 30.74 15.99
CA CYS A 402 -12.73 31.95 16.81
C CYS A 402 -12.00 33.11 16.11
N THR A 403 -11.15 32.84 15.11
CA THR A 403 -10.42 33.88 14.36
C THR A 403 -11.22 34.49 13.21
N ALA A 404 -12.17 33.73 12.67
CA ALA A 404 -12.99 34.19 11.54
C ALA A 404 -14.10 35.17 11.96
N THR A 405 -14.43 35.21 13.25
CA THR A 405 -15.50 36.05 13.79
C THR A 405 -14.91 37.33 14.40
N PRO A 406 -15.46 38.52 14.07
CA PRO A 406 -15.04 39.77 14.71
C PRO A 406 -15.17 39.69 16.23
N ARG A 407 -14.19 40.23 16.97
CA ARG A 407 -14.11 40.11 18.44
C ARG A 407 -15.39 40.59 19.13
N ASP A 408 -15.95 41.71 18.66
CA ASP A 408 -17.17 42.30 19.22
C ASP A 408 -18.43 41.44 19.00
N MET A 409 -18.37 40.49 18.07
CA MET A 409 -19.47 39.58 17.75
C MET A 409 -19.28 38.18 18.33
N LEU A 410 -18.09 37.81 18.83
CA LEU A 410 -17.81 36.47 19.35
C LEU A 410 -18.79 36.05 20.45
N ASP A 411 -19.09 36.96 21.38
CA ASP A 411 -20.01 36.72 22.50
C ASP A 411 -21.44 36.42 21.98
N SER A 412 -21.95 37.27 21.09
CA SER A 412 -23.25 37.08 20.46
C SER A 412 -23.30 35.80 19.61
N GLN A 413 -22.22 35.46 18.91
CA GLN A 413 -22.16 34.28 18.05
C GLN A 413 -22.17 32.98 18.86
N LEU A 414 -21.37 32.91 19.93
CA LEU A 414 -21.27 31.72 20.77
C LEU A 414 -22.51 31.50 21.65
N PHE A 415 -22.93 32.54 22.38
CA PHE A 415 -23.96 32.42 23.43
C PHE A 415 -25.36 32.85 22.96
N GLY A 416 -25.45 33.57 21.84
CA GLY A 416 -26.71 34.10 21.33
C GLY A 416 -27.15 35.40 22.02
N HIS A 417 -28.20 36.01 21.48
CA HIS A 417 -28.77 37.24 22.02
C HIS A 417 -30.30 37.28 21.84
N ARG A 418 -30.95 38.05 22.70
CA ARG A 418 -32.35 38.43 22.55
C ARG A 418 -32.46 39.68 21.65
N LYS A 419 -33.55 39.78 20.90
CA LYS A 419 -33.92 41.00 20.17
C LYS A 419 -33.87 42.21 21.10
N GLY A 420 -33.17 43.25 20.67
CA GLY A 420 -32.99 44.49 21.43
C GLY A 420 -31.88 44.46 22.50
N ALA A 421 -31.06 43.41 22.56
CA ALA A 421 -29.96 43.31 23.52
C ALA A 421 -28.82 44.33 23.28
N PHE A 422 -28.62 44.75 22.03
CA PHE A 422 -27.66 45.79 21.63
C PHE A 422 -28.11 46.46 20.33
N THR A 423 -27.48 47.58 19.95
CA THR A 423 -27.74 48.30 18.70
C THR A 423 -27.41 47.39 17.50
N GLY A 424 -28.43 46.88 16.81
CA GLY A 424 -28.29 45.92 15.70
C GLY A 424 -28.92 44.55 15.95
N ALA A 425 -29.36 44.25 17.18
CA ALA A 425 -30.06 43.01 17.52
C ALA A 425 -31.53 43.03 17.06
N SER A 426 -31.78 42.95 15.75
CA SER A 426 -33.13 43.01 15.16
C SER A 426 -33.99 41.78 15.43
N GLU A 427 -33.37 40.63 15.66
CA GLU A 427 -34.01 39.33 15.86
C GLU A 427 -33.39 38.57 17.04
N ASN A 428 -34.05 37.51 17.50
CA ASN A 428 -33.46 36.60 18.48
C ASN A 428 -32.47 35.67 17.77
N PHE A 429 -31.28 35.48 18.34
CA PHE A 429 -30.28 34.57 17.82
C PHE A 429 -29.92 33.53 18.87
N ALA A 430 -30.10 32.25 18.53
CA ALA A 430 -29.82 31.15 19.44
C ALA A 430 -28.32 31.03 19.79
N GLY A 431 -27.41 31.41 18.90
CA GLY A 431 -25.99 31.16 19.13
C GLY A 431 -25.58 29.72 18.85
N VAL A 432 -24.28 29.58 18.59
CA VAL A 432 -23.61 28.36 18.13
C VAL A 432 -23.68 27.25 19.16
N ILE A 433 -23.53 27.57 20.46
CA ILE A 433 -23.59 26.56 21.53
C ILE A 433 -24.98 25.93 21.61
N ARG A 434 -26.05 26.74 21.59
CA ARG A 434 -27.43 26.20 21.63
C ARG A 434 -27.78 25.42 20.36
N ALA A 435 -27.29 25.88 19.20
CA ALA A 435 -27.47 25.16 17.93
C ALA A 435 -26.76 23.80 17.89
N ALA A 436 -25.68 23.61 18.65
CA ALA A 436 -24.98 22.34 18.80
C ALA A 436 -25.61 21.39 19.85
N GLY A 437 -26.78 21.74 20.40
CA GLY A 437 -27.49 20.97 21.43
C GLY A 437 -27.66 19.48 21.08
N GLY A 438 -27.24 18.60 22.00
CA GLY A 438 -27.25 17.14 21.83
C GLY A 438 -26.16 16.59 20.90
N GLY A 439 -25.32 17.45 20.31
CA GLY A 439 -24.26 17.11 19.38
C GLY A 439 -22.85 17.42 19.91
N THR A 440 -21.97 17.81 18.99
CA THR A 440 -20.58 18.18 19.26
C THR A 440 -20.29 19.58 18.70
N LEU A 441 -19.75 20.45 19.53
CA LEU A 441 -19.21 21.75 19.15
C LEU A 441 -17.68 21.65 18.99
N PHE A 442 -17.18 22.02 17.81
CA PHE A 442 -15.77 22.13 17.54
C PHE A 442 -15.34 23.59 17.55
N LEU A 443 -14.46 23.97 18.48
CA LEU A 443 -13.93 25.32 18.64
C LEU A 443 -12.50 25.37 18.08
N ASP A 444 -12.34 25.92 16.87
CA ASP A 444 -11.02 26.09 16.25
C ASP A 444 -10.37 27.41 16.66
N GLU A 445 -9.06 27.37 16.86
CA GLU A 445 -8.23 28.46 17.36
C GLU A 445 -8.75 29.10 18.68
N ILE A 446 -9.06 28.26 19.68
CA ILE A 446 -9.58 28.70 20.99
C ILE A 446 -8.61 29.65 21.74
N GLY A 447 -7.31 29.57 21.43
CA GLY A 447 -6.29 30.47 22.01
C GLY A 447 -6.47 31.95 21.63
N GLU A 448 -7.23 32.23 20.58
CA GLU A 448 -7.55 33.60 20.14
C GLU A 448 -8.84 34.15 20.76
N SER A 449 -9.45 33.41 21.69
CA SER A 449 -10.63 33.89 22.45
C SER A 449 -10.31 35.11 23.33
N THR A 450 -11.23 36.06 23.39
CA THR A 450 -11.07 37.27 24.21
C THR A 450 -11.27 36.96 25.70
N LEU A 451 -10.60 37.71 26.59
CA LEU A 451 -10.64 37.45 28.04
C LEU A 451 -12.04 37.58 28.65
N ASP A 452 -12.90 38.39 28.04
CA ASP A 452 -14.29 38.66 28.40
C ASP A 452 -15.23 37.46 28.12
N ILE A 453 -14.95 36.64 27.10
CA ILE A 453 -15.77 35.46 26.79
C ILE A 453 -15.34 34.21 27.57
N GLN A 454 -14.09 34.16 28.02
CA GLN A 454 -13.53 33.00 28.72
C GLN A 454 -14.30 32.60 30.00
N PRO A 455 -14.74 33.53 30.87
CA PRO A 455 -15.59 33.19 32.03
C PRO A 455 -16.94 32.58 31.65
N LYS A 456 -17.54 33.03 30.54
CA LYS A 456 -18.82 32.47 30.05
C LYS A 456 -18.62 31.07 29.47
N LEU A 457 -17.53 30.85 28.74
CA LEU A 457 -17.14 29.52 28.26
C LEU A 457 -16.87 28.55 29.42
N LEU A 458 -16.19 29.01 30.47
CA LEU A 458 -15.95 28.22 31.67
C LEU A 458 -17.28 27.78 32.31
N ARG A 459 -18.22 28.72 32.52
CA ARG A 459 -19.53 28.41 33.09
C ARG A 459 -20.30 27.37 32.26
N PHE A 460 -20.22 27.48 30.94
CA PHE A 460 -20.81 26.51 30.02
C PHE A 460 -20.16 25.12 30.15
N LEU A 461 -18.83 25.01 30.23
CA LEU A 461 -18.11 23.74 30.39
C LEU A 461 -18.28 23.10 31.79
N GLU A 462 -18.60 23.89 32.81
CA GLU A 462 -18.82 23.39 34.17
C GLU A 462 -20.25 22.94 34.43
N SER A 463 -21.23 23.79 34.08
CA SER A 463 -22.64 23.61 34.45
C SER A 463 -23.55 23.21 33.28
N GLY A 464 -23.07 23.38 32.03
CA GLY A 464 -23.89 23.30 30.83
C GLY A 464 -24.82 24.50 30.64
N GLU A 465 -24.68 25.56 31.44
CA GLU A 465 -25.51 26.77 31.33
C GLU A 465 -24.93 27.80 30.35
N VAL A 466 -25.78 28.28 29.47
CA VAL A 466 -25.51 29.37 28.51
C VAL A 466 -26.32 30.59 28.95
N HIS A 467 -25.68 31.77 28.93
CA HIS A 467 -26.32 33.06 29.24
C HIS A 467 -26.37 33.95 27.99
N PRO A 468 -27.48 33.95 27.25
CA PRO A 468 -27.64 34.81 26.08
C PRO A 468 -27.62 36.29 26.46
N ILE A 469 -27.08 37.13 25.58
CA ILE A 469 -27.04 38.57 25.81
C ILE A 469 -28.48 39.11 25.88
N GLY A 470 -28.80 39.81 26.98
CA GLY A 470 -30.12 40.39 27.21
C GLY A 470 -31.18 39.41 27.74
N GLU A 471 -30.82 38.16 28.05
CA GLU A 471 -31.68 37.23 28.79
C GLU A 471 -31.33 37.23 30.30
N THR A 472 -32.34 37.13 31.15
CA THR A 472 -32.18 37.13 32.62
C THR A 472 -31.99 35.73 33.22
N HIS A 473 -32.25 34.67 32.45
CA HIS A 473 -32.20 33.30 32.93
C HIS A 473 -31.21 32.45 32.13
N PRO A 474 -30.37 31.62 32.79
CA PRO A 474 -29.55 30.63 32.11
C PRO A 474 -30.40 29.62 31.36
N GLN A 475 -29.88 29.13 30.24
CA GLN A 475 -30.43 27.98 29.52
C GLN A 475 -29.44 26.82 29.56
N ARG A 476 -29.89 25.64 29.98
CA ARG A 476 -29.03 24.45 30.07
C ARG A 476 -29.00 23.72 28.73
N VAL A 477 -27.81 23.39 28.26
CA VAL A 477 -27.58 22.68 26.99
C VAL A 477 -26.53 21.59 27.19
N ASP A 478 -26.81 20.41 26.65
CA ASP A 478 -25.86 19.30 26.61
C ASP A 478 -25.11 19.28 25.29
N VAL A 479 -23.83 19.67 25.29
CA VAL A 479 -22.98 19.71 24.09
C VAL A 479 -21.60 19.17 24.45
N ARG A 480 -21.08 18.27 23.62
CA ARG A 480 -19.69 17.84 23.73
C ARG A 480 -18.79 18.87 23.08
N VAL A 481 -17.70 19.25 23.74
CA VAL A 481 -16.75 20.24 23.21
C VAL A 481 -15.47 19.55 22.73
N ILE A 482 -15.02 19.90 21.53
CA ILE A 482 -13.68 19.61 21.04
C ILE A 482 -13.04 20.97 20.73
N ALA A 483 -11.92 21.29 21.35
CA ALA A 483 -11.21 22.55 21.11
C ALA A 483 -9.92 22.30 20.34
N ALA A 484 -9.50 23.24 19.53
CA ALA A 484 -8.26 23.21 18.77
C ALA A 484 -7.50 24.53 18.87
N THR A 485 -6.17 24.47 18.85
CA THR A 485 -5.31 25.66 18.88
C THR A 485 -3.94 25.39 18.26
N ASN A 486 -3.39 26.36 17.56
CA ASN A 486 -1.98 26.40 17.16
C ASN A 486 -1.07 27.10 18.18
N ALA A 487 -1.64 27.89 19.09
CA ALA A 487 -0.90 28.66 20.07
C ALA A 487 -0.45 27.79 21.25
N ASP A 488 0.67 28.17 21.85
CA ASP A 488 1.12 27.62 23.13
C ASP A 488 0.24 28.16 24.26
N VAL A 489 -0.78 27.38 24.63
CA VAL A 489 -1.77 27.79 25.65
C VAL A 489 -1.11 27.92 27.02
N ASP A 490 -0.10 27.10 27.32
CA ASP A 490 0.65 27.17 28.58
C ASP A 490 1.36 28.53 28.68
N ALA A 491 1.95 29.00 27.58
CA ALA A 491 2.51 30.36 27.48
C ALA A 491 1.44 31.46 27.61
N LEU A 492 0.28 31.32 26.96
CA LEU A 492 -0.82 32.30 27.05
C LEU A 492 -1.37 32.43 28.49
N VAL A 493 -1.42 31.33 29.23
CA VAL A 493 -1.81 31.34 30.66
C VAL A 493 -0.79 32.11 31.49
N SER A 494 0.51 31.83 31.32
CA SER A 494 1.56 32.55 32.04
C SER A 494 1.58 34.07 31.77
N GLN A 495 1.14 34.48 30.58
CA GLN A 495 1.03 35.88 30.16
C GLN A 495 -0.29 36.56 30.59
N GLY A 496 -1.19 35.84 31.26
CA GLY A 496 -2.51 36.35 31.64
C GLY A 496 -3.46 36.61 30.47
N ARG A 497 -3.17 36.06 29.29
CA ARG A 497 -4.00 36.18 28.08
C ARG A 497 -5.03 35.06 27.95
N PHE A 498 -4.85 33.98 28.72
CA PHE A 498 -5.78 32.88 28.81
C PHE A 498 -5.96 32.51 30.28
N ARG A 499 -7.20 32.28 30.72
CA ARG A 499 -7.45 31.94 32.12
C ARG A 499 -7.06 30.50 32.41
N GLU A 500 -6.38 30.31 33.54
CA GLU A 500 -5.91 29.01 34.01
C GLU A 500 -7.08 28.03 34.28
N ASP A 501 -8.17 28.53 34.86
CA ASP A 501 -9.37 27.73 35.17
C ASP A 501 -10.03 27.13 33.91
N LEU A 502 -10.19 27.94 32.86
CA LEU A 502 -10.70 27.51 31.56
C LEU A 502 -9.75 26.49 30.90
N PHE A 503 -8.44 26.71 31.00
CA PHE A 503 -7.45 25.81 30.42
C PHE A 503 -7.57 24.40 31.01
N TYR A 504 -7.61 24.26 32.34
CA TYR A 504 -7.76 22.95 32.96
C TYR A 504 -9.07 22.25 32.60
N ARG A 505 -10.15 23.01 32.32
CA ARG A 505 -11.44 22.43 31.92
C ARG A 505 -11.46 21.95 30.46
N LEU A 506 -10.70 22.59 29.58
CA LEU A 506 -10.52 22.17 28.19
C LEU A 506 -9.49 21.05 28.05
N ASN A 507 -8.42 21.11 28.84
CA ASN A 507 -7.25 20.22 28.76
C ASN A 507 -7.42 18.93 29.58
N ILE A 508 -8.57 18.27 29.46
CA ILE A 508 -8.81 16.97 30.12
C ILE A 508 -8.06 15.87 29.36
N VAL A 509 -8.16 15.87 28.03
CA VAL A 509 -7.33 15.05 27.14
C VAL A 509 -6.72 15.94 26.07
N ARG A 510 -5.39 15.92 26.00
CA ARG A 510 -4.60 16.63 24.98
C ARG A 510 -4.16 15.67 23.89
N LEU A 511 -4.52 15.95 22.64
CA LEU A 511 -3.99 15.22 21.48
C LEU A 511 -3.12 16.19 20.67
N HIS A 512 -1.82 15.91 20.61
CA HIS A 512 -0.88 16.71 19.84
C HIS A 512 -0.72 16.13 18.44
N ILE A 513 -1.06 16.91 17.41
CA ILE A 513 -0.91 16.52 16.01
C ILE A 513 0.47 17.00 15.52
N PRO A 514 1.38 16.08 15.15
CA PRO A 514 2.70 16.45 14.66
C PRO A 514 2.62 17.18 13.31
N PRO A 515 3.54 18.12 13.05
CA PRO A 515 3.64 18.78 11.75
C PRO A 515 4.09 17.79 10.67
N LEU A 516 3.75 18.09 9.41
CA LEU A 516 3.99 17.20 8.27
C LEU A 516 5.48 16.86 8.07
N ARG A 517 6.38 17.78 8.45
CA ARG A 517 7.84 17.58 8.40
C ARG A 517 8.37 16.48 9.32
N ASP A 518 7.62 16.13 10.38
CA ASP A 518 7.96 15.07 11.32
C ASP A 518 7.34 13.73 10.90
N ARG A 519 6.38 13.76 9.96
CA ARG A 519 5.68 12.60 9.39
C ARG A 519 5.80 12.52 7.87
N ARG A 520 7.04 12.63 7.37
CA ARG A 520 7.33 12.70 5.92
C ARG A 520 6.88 11.48 5.14
N VAL A 521 6.78 10.32 5.80
CA VAL A 521 6.26 9.08 5.21
C VAL A 521 4.83 9.23 4.67
N GLU A 522 4.05 10.19 5.19
CA GLU A 522 2.68 10.44 4.72
C GLU A 522 2.64 11.30 3.44
N ILE A 523 3.71 12.03 3.11
CA ILE A 523 3.73 12.99 2.00
C ILE A 523 3.41 12.32 0.65
N PRO A 524 4.00 11.16 0.28
CA PRO A 524 3.70 10.54 -1.02
C PRO A 524 2.24 10.14 -1.18
N ALA A 525 1.66 9.53 -0.14
CA ALA A 525 0.26 9.12 -0.15
C ALA A 525 -0.69 10.33 -0.20
N LEU A 526 -0.44 11.35 0.63
CA LEU A 526 -1.21 12.60 0.63
C LEU A 526 -1.11 13.34 -0.71
N ALA A 527 0.09 13.45 -1.27
CA ALA A 527 0.33 14.11 -2.54
C ALA A 527 -0.43 13.43 -3.69
N ASN A 528 -0.30 12.10 -3.80
CA ASN A 528 -1.00 11.32 -4.82
C ASN A 528 -2.52 11.41 -4.64
N HIS A 529 -3.03 11.29 -3.41
CA HIS A 529 -4.46 11.39 -3.14
C HIS A 529 -5.04 12.74 -3.57
N TYR A 530 -4.43 13.86 -3.14
CA TYR A 530 -4.90 15.18 -3.54
C TYR A 530 -4.75 15.42 -5.04
N LEU A 531 -3.66 14.96 -5.65
CA LEU A 531 -3.45 15.09 -7.09
C LEU A 531 -4.54 14.36 -7.89
N GLN A 532 -4.85 13.11 -7.54
CA GLN A 532 -5.92 12.36 -8.22
C GLN A 532 -7.30 12.97 -7.97
N LYS A 533 -7.56 13.41 -6.73
CA LYS A 533 -8.81 14.11 -6.38
C LYS A 533 -9.04 15.32 -7.27
N TYR A 534 -8.05 16.21 -7.38
CA TYR A 534 -8.16 17.42 -8.19
C TYR A 534 -8.11 17.14 -9.69
N ALA A 535 -7.34 16.13 -10.14
CA ALA A 535 -7.34 15.72 -11.53
C ALA A 535 -8.72 15.23 -11.99
N LYS A 536 -9.43 14.48 -11.13
CA LYS A 536 -10.81 14.03 -11.35
C LYS A 536 -11.79 15.21 -11.37
N GLU A 537 -11.71 16.13 -10.40
CA GLU A 537 -12.56 17.34 -10.36
C GLU A 537 -12.39 18.21 -11.62
N MET A 538 -11.17 18.25 -12.19
CA MET A 538 -10.83 19.09 -13.34
C MET A 538 -10.84 18.34 -14.68
N ASN A 539 -11.28 17.08 -14.73
CA ASN A 539 -11.29 16.22 -15.92
C ASN A 539 -9.93 16.13 -16.64
N LYS A 540 -8.83 16.03 -15.89
CA LYS A 540 -7.45 15.94 -16.41
C LYS A 540 -6.96 14.50 -16.63
N GLY A 541 -7.82 13.50 -16.41
CA GLY A 541 -7.41 12.09 -16.45
C GLY A 541 -6.47 11.74 -15.29
N GLU A 542 -5.66 10.70 -15.47
CA GLU A 542 -4.71 10.23 -14.45
C GLU A 542 -3.40 11.03 -14.56
N LEU A 543 -3.20 11.99 -13.64
CA LEU A 543 -1.94 12.73 -13.55
C LEU A 543 -0.93 11.97 -12.69
N ARG A 544 0.36 12.08 -12.99
CA ARG A 544 1.42 11.40 -12.21
C ARG A 544 2.49 12.38 -11.78
N LEU A 545 3.10 12.15 -10.62
CA LEU A 545 4.31 12.86 -10.20
C LEU A 545 5.52 12.05 -10.68
N SER A 546 6.54 12.70 -11.24
CA SER A 546 7.82 12.02 -11.46
C SER A 546 8.49 11.70 -10.11
N GLU A 547 9.39 10.71 -10.10
CA GLU A 547 10.16 10.35 -8.90
C GLU A 547 10.94 11.55 -8.37
N GLU A 548 11.57 12.30 -9.28
CA GLU A 548 12.29 13.51 -8.93
C GLU A 548 11.35 14.55 -8.28
N THR A 549 10.16 14.79 -8.83
CA THR A 549 9.18 15.70 -8.20
C THR A 549 8.80 15.25 -6.79
N MET A 550 8.63 13.94 -6.59
CA MET A 550 8.31 13.39 -5.27
C MET A 550 9.44 13.63 -4.25
N GLU A 551 10.71 13.54 -4.67
CA GLU A 551 11.86 13.87 -3.80
C GLU A 551 11.77 15.30 -3.26
N TYR A 552 11.44 16.28 -4.12
CA TYR A 552 11.30 17.69 -3.71
C TYR A 552 10.16 17.84 -2.69
N LEU A 553 9.03 17.16 -2.91
CA LEU A 553 7.90 17.20 -2.00
C LEU A 553 8.26 16.60 -0.64
N VAL A 554 8.99 15.47 -0.59
CA VAL A 554 9.38 14.81 0.66
C VAL A 554 10.41 15.64 1.45
N LEU A 555 11.32 16.34 0.77
CA LEU A 555 12.38 17.12 1.40
C LEU A 555 11.93 18.50 1.89
N TYR A 556 10.81 19.01 1.37
CA TYR A 556 10.31 20.32 1.75
C TYR A 556 9.81 20.37 3.21
N ARG A 557 9.95 21.53 3.86
CA ARG A 557 9.60 21.71 5.29
C ARG A 557 8.11 21.81 5.56
N TRP A 558 7.30 22.11 4.55
CA TRP A 558 5.84 22.27 4.65
C TRP A 558 5.38 23.18 5.81
N PRO A 559 5.75 24.48 5.83
CA PRO A 559 5.31 25.41 6.89
C PRO A 559 3.78 25.54 7.00
N GLY A 560 3.04 25.33 5.91
CA GLY A 560 1.57 25.27 5.93
C GLY A 560 0.99 23.85 6.00
N ASN A 561 1.83 22.86 6.32
CA ASN A 561 1.50 21.46 6.52
C ASN A 561 0.64 20.87 5.38
N VAL A 562 -0.34 20.01 5.71
CA VAL A 562 -1.20 19.30 4.74
C VAL A 562 -2.00 20.29 3.88
N ARG A 563 -2.41 21.43 4.44
CA ARG A 563 -3.14 22.47 3.68
C ARG A 563 -2.29 23.05 2.55
N GLN A 564 -1.00 23.28 2.79
CA GLN A 564 -0.08 23.75 1.75
C GLN A 564 0.16 22.66 0.69
N LEU A 565 0.36 21.41 1.11
CA LEU A 565 0.51 20.27 0.19
C LEU A 565 -0.72 20.11 -0.72
N ALA A 566 -1.92 20.14 -0.16
CA ALA A 566 -3.16 20.06 -0.94
C ALA A 566 -3.29 21.21 -1.95
N ASN A 567 -2.95 22.44 -1.55
CA ASN A 567 -2.97 23.59 -2.44
C ASN A 567 -1.92 23.47 -3.57
N GLU A 568 -0.73 22.93 -3.27
CA GLU A 568 0.30 22.63 -4.28
C GLU A 568 -0.22 21.64 -5.31
N MET A 569 -0.80 20.51 -4.85
CA MET A 569 -1.36 19.48 -5.74
C MET A 569 -2.52 20.03 -6.58
N ARG A 570 -3.37 20.89 -6.01
CA ARG A 570 -4.44 21.57 -6.77
C ARG A 570 -3.87 22.47 -7.86
N ARG A 571 -2.81 23.24 -7.56
CA ARG A 571 -2.16 24.11 -8.56
C ARG A 571 -1.56 23.27 -9.69
N LEU A 572 -0.85 22.20 -9.34
CA LEU A 572 -0.27 21.29 -10.32
C LEU A 572 -1.33 20.69 -11.24
N ALA A 573 -2.44 20.17 -10.68
CA ALA A 573 -3.54 19.61 -11.47
C ALA A 573 -4.16 20.65 -12.43
N ALA A 574 -4.31 21.90 -11.99
CA ALA A 574 -4.86 22.96 -12.82
C ALA A 574 -3.97 23.31 -14.02
N LEU A 575 -2.64 23.28 -13.83
CA LEU A 575 -1.65 23.64 -14.85
C LEU A 575 -1.23 22.47 -15.75
N ALA A 576 -1.51 21.23 -15.35
CA ALA A 576 -1.12 20.04 -16.08
C ALA A 576 -1.89 19.84 -17.40
N ASP A 577 -1.22 19.29 -18.40
CA ASP A 577 -1.90 18.68 -19.54
C ASP A 577 -2.58 17.36 -19.13
N PRO A 578 -3.68 16.95 -19.80
CA PRO A 578 -4.37 15.71 -19.47
C PRO A 578 -3.44 14.49 -19.57
N GLY A 579 -3.39 13.66 -18.52
CA GLY A 579 -2.56 12.46 -18.45
C GLY A 579 -1.05 12.71 -18.30
N ALA A 580 -0.62 13.94 -18.01
CA ALA A 580 0.79 14.30 -17.95
C ALA A 580 1.52 13.75 -16.70
N VAL A 581 2.84 13.58 -16.87
CA VAL A 581 3.79 13.35 -15.77
C VAL A 581 4.40 14.68 -15.35
N LEU A 582 4.20 15.05 -14.09
CA LEU A 582 4.63 16.32 -13.51
C LEU A 582 6.09 16.24 -13.06
N MET A 583 6.91 17.03 -13.73
CA MET A 583 8.34 17.25 -13.45
C MET A 583 8.58 18.36 -12.41
N PRO A 584 9.78 18.44 -11.79
CA PRO A 584 10.06 19.40 -10.71
C PRO A 584 9.89 20.87 -11.11
N GLU A 585 10.06 21.19 -12.40
CA GLU A 585 9.86 22.53 -12.97
C GLU A 585 8.41 23.04 -12.86
N HIS A 586 7.45 22.14 -12.65
CA HIS A 586 6.06 22.52 -12.43
C HIS A 586 5.77 22.92 -10.97
N LEU A 587 6.67 22.59 -10.03
CA LEU A 587 6.53 22.97 -8.61
C LEU A 587 6.67 24.47 -8.43
N CYS A 588 6.08 25.02 -7.36
CA CYS A 588 6.24 26.43 -7.07
C CYS A 588 7.70 26.76 -6.72
N ALA A 589 8.10 28.01 -6.97
CA ALA A 589 9.48 28.45 -6.81
C ALA A 589 10.06 28.13 -5.42
N ASP A 590 9.25 28.24 -4.35
CA ASP A 590 9.69 27.96 -2.98
C ASP A 590 10.03 26.48 -2.75
N ILE A 591 9.23 25.56 -3.32
CA ILE A 591 9.47 24.12 -3.22
C ILE A 591 10.61 23.73 -4.17
N ALA A 592 10.63 24.26 -5.40
CA ALA A 592 11.72 24.03 -6.34
C ALA A 592 13.07 24.57 -5.83
N ALA A 593 13.07 25.65 -5.04
CA ALA A 593 14.26 26.21 -4.40
C ALA A 593 14.77 25.36 -3.22
N SER A 594 13.95 24.44 -2.67
CA SER A 594 14.36 23.63 -1.52
C SER A 594 15.51 22.65 -1.81
N ARG A 595 15.72 22.28 -3.09
CA ARG A 595 16.89 21.51 -3.54
C ARG A 595 18.05 22.38 -4.00
N ARG A 596 17.91 23.72 -4.04
CA ARG A 596 19.09 24.58 -4.22
C ARG A 596 19.90 24.45 -2.94
N THR A 597 20.98 23.70 -3.04
CA THR A 597 22.20 23.96 -2.28
C THR A 597 22.43 25.46 -2.29
N LEU A 598 21.95 26.15 -1.26
CA LEU A 598 22.34 27.52 -1.01
C LEU A 598 23.87 27.50 -0.92
N PRO A 599 24.57 28.32 -1.72
CA PRO A 599 26.01 28.50 -1.54
C PRO A 599 26.28 28.80 -0.07
N ALA A 600 27.26 28.11 0.51
CA ALA A 600 27.59 28.22 1.94
C ALA A 600 27.89 29.67 2.38
N ASP A 601 28.17 30.57 1.44
CA ASP A 601 28.56 31.96 1.69
C ASP A 601 27.38 32.89 2.09
N GLU A 602 26.12 32.50 1.89
CA GLU A 602 24.96 33.36 2.20
C GLU A 602 24.22 32.99 3.50
N ARG A 603 24.70 32.00 4.27
CA ARG A 603 24.17 31.71 5.60
C ARG A 603 25.07 32.34 6.66
N THR A 604 24.55 33.29 7.43
CA THR A 604 25.06 33.56 8.78
C THR A 604 24.74 32.34 9.64
N LEU A 605 25.66 31.37 9.66
CA LEU A 605 25.56 30.20 10.51
C LEU A 605 25.52 30.64 11.96
N ASP A 606 24.54 30.15 12.72
CA ASP A 606 24.59 30.23 14.17
C ASP A 606 25.84 29.49 14.67
N ALA A 607 26.42 29.93 15.79
CA ALA A 607 27.64 29.33 16.35
C ALA A 607 27.51 27.82 16.71
N ASN A 608 26.30 27.25 16.61
CA ASN A 608 26.00 25.85 16.90
C ASN A 608 25.67 25.01 15.64
N GLU A 609 25.76 25.57 14.43
CA GLU A 609 25.48 24.85 13.18
C GLU A 609 26.78 24.41 12.48
N ILE A 610 26.77 23.22 11.86
CA ILE A 610 27.87 22.69 11.05
C ILE A 610 27.34 22.42 9.64
N VAL A 611 28.07 22.89 8.64
CA VAL A 611 27.82 22.57 7.24
C VAL A 611 28.67 21.37 6.84
N VAL A 612 28.00 20.27 6.52
CA VAL A 612 28.63 19.08 5.94
C VAL A 612 28.33 19.07 4.45
N ARG A 613 29.39 19.07 3.63
CA ARG A 613 29.27 18.93 2.18
C ARG A 613 28.81 17.52 1.81
N ILE A 614 27.79 17.41 0.95
CA ILE A 614 27.23 16.12 0.51
C ILE A 614 28.11 15.48 -0.58
N ASP A 615 28.91 16.28 -1.29
CA ASP A 615 29.82 15.84 -2.34
C ASP A 615 31.19 15.35 -1.83
N GLN A 616 31.39 15.30 -0.51
CA GLN A 616 32.63 14.76 0.08
C GLN A 616 32.47 13.28 0.49
N PRO A 617 33.56 12.49 0.53
CA PRO A 617 33.49 11.10 0.95
C PRO A 617 32.85 10.93 2.35
N PHE A 618 31.95 9.96 2.49
CA PHE A 618 31.18 9.74 3.72
C PHE A 618 32.05 9.65 4.98
N GLY A 619 33.19 8.95 4.90
CA GLY A 619 34.14 8.86 6.01
C GLY A 619 34.70 10.22 6.45
N ALA A 620 34.95 11.13 5.51
CA ALA A 620 35.42 12.49 5.81
C ALA A 620 34.31 13.35 6.42
N ALA A 621 33.06 13.19 5.94
CA ALA A 621 31.89 13.86 6.48
C ALA A 621 31.63 13.49 7.95
N VAL A 622 31.66 12.19 8.26
CA VAL A 622 31.51 11.69 9.64
C VAL A 622 32.64 12.19 10.52
N GLN A 623 33.89 12.17 10.04
CA GLN A 623 35.03 12.65 10.81
C GLN A 623 34.93 14.15 11.14
N HIS A 624 34.48 14.97 10.20
CA HIS A 624 34.27 16.40 10.39
C HIS A 624 33.22 16.67 11.47
N LEU A 625 32.06 15.99 11.37
CA LEU A 625 30.99 16.11 12.35
C LEU A 625 31.45 15.65 13.74
N GLU A 626 32.10 14.49 13.83
CA GLU A 626 32.60 13.96 15.10
C GLU A 626 33.59 14.90 15.78
N ARG A 627 34.54 15.47 15.03
CA ARG A 627 35.54 16.39 15.56
C ARG A 627 34.88 17.63 16.16
N ALA A 628 33.93 18.21 15.44
CA ALA A 628 33.28 19.45 15.86
C ALA A 628 32.33 19.23 17.04
N MET A 629 31.60 18.11 17.09
CA MET A 629 30.81 17.73 18.28
C MET A 629 31.69 17.51 19.51
N VAL A 630 32.85 16.84 19.35
CA VAL A 630 33.81 16.63 20.45
C VAL A 630 34.37 17.97 20.94
N GLN A 631 34.72 18.89 20.04
CA GLN A 631 35.20 20.23 20.41
C GLN A 631 34.13 21.04 21.14
N ALA A 632 32.89 21.05 20.64
CA ALA A 632 31.79 21.77 21.27
C ALA A 632 31.46 21.23 22.66
N ALA A 633 31.49 19.91 22.84
CA ALA A 633 31.28 19.30 24.15
C ALA A 633 32.40 19.64 25.13
N LEU A 634 33.67 19.60 24.70
CA LEU A 634 34.80 19.97 25.53
C LEU A 634 34.79 21.46 25.91
N ALA A 635 34.35 22.34 25.00
CA ALA A 635 34.26 23.78 25.27
C ALA A 635 33.15 24.14 26.27
N ARG A 636 32.08 23.33 26.35
CA ARG A 636 30.91 23.58 27.22
C ARG A 636 31.01 22.93 28.60
N THR A 637 32.04 22.11 28.85
CA THR A 637 32.18 21.36 30.10
C THR A 637 33.56 21.58 30.71
N SER A 638 33.65 21.57 32.04
CA SER A 638 34.92 21.75 32.77
C SER A 638 35.74 20.45 32.87
N GLY A 639 35.16 19.29 32.52
CA GLY A 639 35.79 17.99 32.67
C GLY A 639 35.45 16.97 31.58
N VAL A 640 36.40 16.06 31.30
CA VAL A 640 36.29 15.01 30.26
C VAL A 640 35.15 14.03 30.53
N ASP A 641 34.84 13.78 31.80
CA ASP A 641 33.77 12.86 32.20
C ASP A 641 32.38 13.43 31.90
N GLU A 642 32.22 14.75 32.03
CA GLU A 642 30.97 15.45 31.68
C GLU A 642 30.80 15.56 30.16
N ALA A 643 31.87 15.88 29.43
CA ALA A 643 31.85 15.87 27.96
C ALA A 643 31.47 14.49 27.39
N ALA A 644 31.97 13.41 27.98
CA ALA A 644 31.66 12.04 27.54
C ALA A 644 30.19 11.69 27.76
N LYS A 645 29.63 12.07 28.92
CA LYS A 645 28.20 11.91 29.21
C LYS A 645 27.32 12.74 28.26
N LEU A 646 27.69 14.00 28.02
CA LEU A 646 26.96 14.90 27.11
C LEU A 646 26.91 14.36 25.68
N LEU A 647 28.00 13.73 25.22
CA LEU A 647 28.10 13.10 23.90
C LEU A 647 27.54 11.67 23.84
N GLY A 648 27.12 11.09 24.97
CA GLY A 648 26.64 9.71 25.02
C GLY A 648 27.70 8.65 24.70
N VAL A 649 28.99 8.96 24.88
CA VAL A 649 30.11 8.03 24.61
C VAL A 649 30.83 7.63 25.90
N SER A 650 31.49 6.47 25.88
CA SER A 650 32.32 6.07 27.03
C SER A 650 33.54 6.98 27.18
N ARG A 651 34.02 7.18 28.41
CA ARG A 651 35.25 7.96 28.70
C ARG A 651 36.45 7.51 27.86
N LYS A 652 36.63 6.20 27.73
CA LYS A 652 37.67 5.59 26.88
C LYS A 652 37.45 5.89 25.39
N GLY A 653 36.19 5.87 24.93
CA GLY A 653 35.82 6.24 23.56
C GLY A 653 36.11 7.71 23.24
N LEU A 654 35.79 8.63 24.16
CA LEU A 654 36.11 10.05 24.00
C LEU A 654 37.63 10.28 23.98
N TYR A 655 38.39 9.59 24.84
CA TYR A 655 39.85 9.66 24.85
C TYR A 655 40.46 9.26 23.51
N LEU A 656 40.04 8.12 22.94
CA LEU A 656 40.53 7.65 21.64
C LEU A 656 40.15 8.61 20.50
N LYS A 657 38.93 9.15 20.51
CA LYS A 657 38.49 10.16 19.51
C LYS A 657 39.30 11.45 19.61
N ARG A 658 39.60 11.93 20.81
CA ARG A 658 40.47 13.10 21.02
C ARG A 658 41.88 12.88 20.51
N LEU A 659 42.46 11.71 20.79
CA LEU A 659 43.81 11.35 20.30
C LEU A 659 43.84 11.27 18.77
N ARG A 660 42.79 10.68 18.17
CA ARG A 660 42.61 10.58 16.72
C ARG A 660 42.48 11.94 16.03
N TYR A 661 41.91 12.94 16.72
CA TYR A 661 41.64 14.27 16.16
C TYR A 661 42.60 15.36 16.64
N GLY A 662 43.62 15.02 17.44
CA GLY A 662 44.63 15.96 17.93
C GLY A 662 44.05 17.05 18.84
N LEU A 663 43.06 16.72 19.67
CA LEU A 663 42.39 17.67 20.57
C LEU A 663 43.00 17.61 21.98
N GLU A 664 44.00 18.44 22.23
CA GLU A 664 44.64 18.59 23.55
C GLU A 664 43.76 19.41 24.52
N ILE A 665 43.87 19.13 25.82
CA ILE A 665 43.31 20.00 26.86
C ILE A 665 44.45 20.91 27.28
N GLU A 666 44.29 22.22 27.11
CA GLU A 666 45.13 23.18 27.82
C GLU A 666 44.92 22.96 29.31
N ARG A 667 45.97 22.45 29.99
CA ARG A 667 45.99 22.41 31.45
C ARG A 667 45.99 23.86 31.92
N PRO A 668 45.13 24.27 32.88
CA PRO A 668 45.29 25.56 33.51
C PRO A 668 46.69 25.62 34.12
N THR A 669 47.48 26.59 33.66
CA THR A 669 48.76 26.95 34.25
C THR A 669 48.55 27.22 35.73
N ASN A 670 49.26 26.47 36.58
CA ASN A 670 49.35 26.72 38.01
C ASN A 670 49.70 28.20 38.23
N GLY A 671 48.74 28.97 38.72
CA GLY A 671 49.00 30.27 39.34
C GLY A 671 49.89 30.05 40.55
N GLU A 672 50.93 30.86 40.60
CA GLU A 672 51.92 30.97 41.66
C GLU A 672 51.26 31.14 43.03
N VAL A 673 51.85 30.46 44.02
CA VAL A 673 51.71 30.81 45.42
C VAL A 673 52.55 32.07 45.65
N ALA A 674 51.88 33.21 45.81
CA ALA A 674 52.26 34.33 46.68
C ALA A 674 51.05 35.24 46.90
#